data_AF-A0A817QM39-F1
#
_entry.id   AF-A0A817QM39-F1
#
_cell.length_a   1.000
_cell.length_b   1.000
_cell.length_c   1.000
_cell.angle_alpha   90.00
_cell.angle_beta   90.00
_cell.angle_gamma   90.00
#
_symmetry.space_group_name_H-M   'P 1'
#
loop_
_entity.id
_entity.type
_entity.pdbx_description
1 polymer ?
#
loop_
_entity_poly.entity_id
_entity_poly.type
_entity_poly.pdbx_seq_one_letter_code
_entity_poly.pdbx_strand_id
1 'polypeptide(L)'
;MFCIILLSSIAILLITIYFYIKWKYFTLRGSAPGLGPEFLFGNLRQLGVIGPNKELIDTYVHACDKLQKKFGDLFQLWMGSNHFYVFCRPEHAAQIYGDRYRFDLAVMRTKTFGLISENFIISLTGSKYKRHAKAILPMLKRNKFLSQIPIIIDCVDQLIHVWKLRYENNEDIPCTSIVNDNQHLMLDTFTLLTFDYDLGNLKYLAKEAKKFNRNKKYQPSDFGQALSTWLDALRRVNMNGLPYIINYYLLKFDRKYQSALKKLQDQAEEIISKCQMEMNENERPTNLVASLVSTLQKDEELERKKSENEQRGITKKELLDEILGLILGGFDTTSTVLSWFIYYMSKNPQVQQKIKDELKQHNITKDTSLDGFNLLDKCEYLDCVIKETLRIQPIGIGSPRTVTEDVTIDGVNIRKGESVLSAFSFMQRDPRYWKLDPKQFIPERFFGIDAPDANHNPYVFAPFGGGHRICIGQELARLELKLIITRFMLFVTFIDGPGNNETLTTSTATLQTTSVRNTPVSCDFENDTCTWTHDLTVFGEWFRRQGQVNNLQTNPILDHTFQTDDGWYIDTSNLKSNQTARLISAMTTITNRGLCFRFWYRSIGSKPGQLNLLQKSSFEQNTTLIYSLRSNFDNDWREASVYRQTLGNYQFILESITDSVLTDSNYIAIDDITTNEGML
;
A
#
# COMPACT_ATOMS: atom_id res chain seq x y z
N MET A 1 10.80 -49.48 -35.19
CA MET A 1 12.02 -48.74 -35.58
C MET A 1 11.73 -47.26 -35.87
N PHE A 2 10.77 -46.92 -36.74
CA PHE A 2 10.41 -45.53 -37.07
C PHE A 2 9.99 -44.68 -35.86
N CYS A 3 9.14 -45.19 -34.96
CA CYS A 3 8.76 -44.46 -33.73
C CYS A 3 9.94 -44.20 -32.78
N ILE A 4 10.91 -45.11 -32.69
CA ILE A 4 12.08 -44.96 -31.82
C ILE A 4 13.02 -43.89 -32.40
N ILE A 5 13.22 -43.88 -33.71
CA ILE A 5 14.01 -42.85 -34.42
C ILE A 5 13.34 -41.48 -34.29
N LEU A 6 12.00 -41.41 -34.44
CA LEU A 6 11.23 -40.18 -34.28
C LEU A 6 11.32 -39.63 -32.85
N LEU A 7 11.12 -40.48 -31.84
CA LEU A 7 11.23 -40.09 -30.42
C LEU A 7 12.65 -39.64 -30.07
N SER A 8 13.67 -40.33 -30.59
CA SER A 8 15.08 -39.94 -30.37
C SER A 8 15.41 -38.62 -31.04
N SER A 9 14.90 -38.38 -32.26
CA SER A 9 15.08 -37.12 -32.98
C SER A 9 14.40 -35.95 -32.27
N ILE A 10 13.18 -36.16 -31.74
CA ILE A 10 12.47 -35.17 -30.92
C ILE A 10 13.25 -34.89 -29.63
N ALA A 11 13.76 -35.92 -28.95
CA ALA A 11 14.55 -35.76 -27.74
C ALA A 11 15.84 -34.94 -27.99
N ILE A 12 16.59 -35.25 -29.05
CA ILE A 12 17.79 -34.49 -29.43
C ILE A 12 17.44 -33.03 -29.75
N LEU A 13 16.36 -32.80 -30.48
CA LEU A 13 15.88 -31.45 -30.79
C LEU A 13 15.54 -30.68 -29.51
N LEU A 14 14.80 -31.29 -28.58
CA LEU A 14 14.44 -30.68 -27.30
C LEU A 14 15.65 -30.37 -26.43
N ILE A 15 16.64 -31.28 -26.38
CA ILE A 15 17.91 -31.07 -25.66
C ILE A 15 18.70 -29.91 -26.29
N THR A 16 18.77 -29.86 -27.61
CA THR A 16 19.47 -28.79 -28.34
C THR A 16 18.80 -27.43 -28.09
N ILE A 17 17.47 -27.39 -28.15
CA ILE A 17 16.67 -26.20 -27.82
C ILE A 17 16.90 -25.78 -26.37
N TYR A 18 16.93 -26.72 -25.42
CA TYR A 18 17.20 -26.44 -24.01
C TYR A 18 18.56 -25.77 -23.82
N PHE A 19 19.64 -26.37 -24.36
CA PHE A 19 20.98 -25.80 -24.22
C PHE A 19 21.12 -24.46 -24.93
N TYR A 20 20.50 -24.29 -26.10
CA TYR A 20 20.47 -23.01 -26.82
C TYR A 20 19.77 -21.92 -26.01
N ILE A 21 18.57 -22.19 -25.46
CA ILE A 21 17.81 -21.22 -24.65
C ILE A 21 18.59 -20.89 -23.38
N LYS A 22 19.11 -21.90 -22.69
CA LYS A 22 19.92 -21.72 -21.47
C LYS A 22 21.14 -20.84 -21.77
N TRP A 23 21.91 -21.17 -22.79
CA TRP A 23 23.10 -20.41 -23.17
C TRP A 23 22.77 -18.97 -23.58
N LYS A 24 21.72 -18.76 -24.38
CA LYS A 24 21.36 -17.44 -24.93
C LYS A 24 20.75 -16.48 -23.90
N TYR A 25 19.89 -16.99 -23.01
CA TYR A 25 19.09 -16.16 -22.11
C TYR A 25 19.50 -16.26 -20.64
N PHE A 26 20.10 -17.37 -20.21
CA PHE A 26 20.35 -17.70 -18.80
C PHE A 26 21.84 -17.96 -18.55
N THR A 27 22.68 -17.01 -18.94
CA THR A 27 24.12 -17.00 -18.67
C THR A 27 24.56 -15.60 -18.25
N LEU A 28 25.52 -15.52 -17.32
CA LEU A 28 26.12 -14.24 -16.92
C LEU A 28 26.78 -13.56 -18.13
N ARG A 29 26.65 -12.23 -18.20
CA ARG A 29 27.17 -11.43 -19.32
C ARG A 29 28.22 -10.44 -18.85
N GLY A 30 29.25 -10.25 -19.66
CA GLY A 30 30.30 -9.27 -19.37
C GLY A 30 31.01 -9.50 -18.03
N SER A 31 31.54 -8.41 -17.46
CA SER A 31 32.35 -8.42 -16.23
C SER A 31 31.58 -8.01 -14.97
N ALA A 32 30.32 -7.56 -15.09
CA ALA A 32 29.53 -7.13 -13.94
C ALA A 32 29.20 -8.33 -13.01
N PRO A 33 29.18 -8.16 -11.69
CA PRO A 33 28.84 -9.24 -10.77
C PRO A 33 27.33 -9.55 -10.81
N GLY A 34 26.92 -10.71 -10.31
CA GLY A 34 25.50 -11.06 -10.20
C GLY A 34 25.26 -12.53 -9.86
N LEU A 35 24.01 -12.87 -9.51
CA LEU A 35 23.63 -14.27 -9.34
C LEU A 35 23.47 -14.94 -10.71
N GLY A 36 24.09 -16.11 -10.88
CA GLY A 36 23.85 -16.96 -12.04
C GLY A 36 22.35 -17.28 -12.16
N PRO A 37 21.72 -17.03 -13.33
CA PRO A 37 20.29 -17.18 -13.48
C PRO A 37 19.86 -18.65 -13.55
N GLU A 38 18.75 -18.97 -12.90
CA GLU A 38 18.06 -20.25 -13.06
C GLU A 38 17.34 -20.32 -14.41
N PHE A 39 17.32 -21.50 -15.01
CA PHE A 39 16.60 -21.74 -16.25
C PHE A 39 15.10 -21.44 -16.05
N LEU A 40 14.50 -20.70 -17.00
CA LEU A 40 13.11 -20.22 -17.00
C LEU A 40 12.70 -19.23 -15.91
N PHE A 41 13.48 -19.01 -14.86
CA PHE A 41 13.05 -18.13 -13.78
C PHE A 41 14.03 -17.00 -13.50
N GLY A 42 15.20 -17.02 -14.13
CA GLY A 42 16.20 -16.00 -13.86
C GLY A 42 16.61 -16.06 -12.40
N ASN A 43 16.54 -14.93 -11.70
CA ASN A 43 16.80 -14.90 -10.26
C ASN A 43 15.52 -14.92 -9.41
N LEU A 44 14.32 -15.01 -10.02
CA LEU A 44 13.05 -14.83 -9.30
C LEU A 44 12.86 -15.80 -8.13
N ARG A 45 13.20 -17.08 -8.33
CA ARG A 45 13.08 -18.10 -7.27
C ARG A 45 14.15 -17.95 -6.20
N GLN A 46 15.39 -17.68 -6.62
CA GLN A 46 16.53 -17.43 -5.72
C GLN A 46 16.29 -16.22 -4.82
N LEU A 47 15.48 -15.27 -5.28
CA LEU A 47 15.13 -14.03 -4.58
C LEU A 47 13.80 -14.10 -3.83
N GLY A 48 13.15 -15.27 -3.76
CA GLY A 48 11.87 -15.44 -3.04
C GLY A 48 10.66 -14.78 -3.70
N VAL A 49 10.78 -14.28 -4.94
CA VAL A 49 9.68 -13.62 -5.66
C VAL A 49 8.61 -14.64 -6.11
N ILE A 50 9.05 -15.87 -6.42
CA ILE A 50 8.20 -16.99 -6.82
C ILE A 50 8.64 -18.29 -6.13
N GLY A 51 7.72 -19.25 -6.01
CA GLY A 51 8.01 -20.57 -5.45
C GLY A 51 7.51 -20.75 -4.00
N PRO A 52 7.88 -21.86 -3.35
CA PRO A 52 7.35 -22.21 -2.02
C PRO A 52 7.86 -21.30 -0.90
N ASN A 53 9.02 -20.65 -1.10
CA ASN A 53 9.61 -19.70 -0.15
C ASN A 53 9.18 -18.25 -0.46
N LYS A 54 8.00 -18.06 -1.07
CA LYS A 54 7.48 -16.74 -1.39
C LYS A 54 7.03 -16.05 -0.11
N GLU A 55 7.80 -15.08 0.36
CA GLU A 55 7.38 -14.21 1.47
C GLU A 55 6.35 -13.17 0.96
N LEU A 56 5.34 -12.85 1.77
CA LEU A 56 4.28 -11.91 1.36
C LEU A 56 4.82 -10.48 1.10
N ILE A 57 5.97 -10.15 1.68
CA ILE A 57 6.61 -8.82 1.68
C ILE A 57 7.72 -8.71 0.61
N ASP A 58 8.23 -9.83 0.07
CA ASP A 58 9.31 -9.86 -0.91
C ASP A 58 8.83 -9.43 -2.32
N THR A 59 8.66 -8.13 -2.48
CA THR A 59 8.50 -7.49 -3.79
C THR A 59 9.84 -7.46 -4.54
N TYR A 60 9.78 -7.29 -5.86
CA TYR A 60 10.95 -7.04 -6.72
C TYR A 60 11.89 -5.94 -6.18
N VAL A 61 11.33 -4.97 -5.46
CA VAL A 61 12.05 -3.89 -4.80
C VAL A 61 12.97 -4.42 -3.69
N HIS A 62 12.47 -5.30 -2.82
CA HIS A 62 13.26 -5.95 -1.75
C HIS A 62 14.33 -6.90 -2.31
N ALA A 63 14.00 -7.59 -3.40
CA ALA A 63 14.94 -8.45 -4.11
C ALA A 63 16.17 -7.68 -4.64
N CYS A 64 15.96 -6.49 -5.20
CA CYS A 64 17.04 -5.60 -5.61
C CYS A 64 17.89 -5.12 -4.42
N ASP A 65 17.29 -4.82 -3.27
CA ASP A 65 18.03 -4.42 -2.07
C ASP A 65 18.95 -5.55 -1.57
N LYS A 66 18.47 -6.81 -1.60
CA LYS A 66 19.26 -8.00 -1.24
C LYS A 66 20.46 -8.17 -2.18
N LEU A 67 20.28 -7.94 -3.48
CA LEU A 67 21.36 -8.02 -4.47
C LEU A 67 22.38 -6.89 -4.34
N GLN A 68 21.92 -5.66 -4.11
CA GLN A 68 22.79 -4.49 -3.92
C GLN A 68 23.70 -4.69 -2.71
N LYS A 69 23.18 -5.19 -1.58
CA LYS A 69 24.01 -5.48 -0.39
C LYS A 69 25.08 -6.54 -0.65
N LYS A 70 24.83 -7.47 -1.58
CA LYS A 70 25.75 -8.57 -1.89
C LYS A 70 26.81 -8.20 -2.92
N PHE A 71 26.44 -7.42 -3.94
CA PHE A 71 27.29 -7.17 -5.11
C PHE A 71 27.70 -5.70 -5.27
N GLY A 72 27.20 -4.81 -4.43
CA GLY A 72 27.44 -3.37 -4.52
C GLY A 72 26.48 -2.68 -5.48
N ASP A 73 26.89 -1.51 -5.97
CA ASP A 73 26.00 -0.59 -6.72
C ASP A 73 25.81 -0.92 -8.20
N LEU A 74 26.45 -1.98 -8.69
CA LEU A 74 26.36 -2.49 -10.04
C LEU A 74 26.28 -4.01 -10.01
N PHE A 75 25.19 -4.57 -10.52
CA PHE A 75 25.01 -6.01 -10.61
C PHE A 75 24.08 -6.42 -11.76
N GLN A 76 24.06 -7.70 -12.08
CA GLN A 76 23.18 -8.29 -13.07
C GLN A 76 21.94 -8.91 -12.42
N LEU A 77 20.77 -8.69 -13.03
CA LEU A 77 19.48 -9.24 -12.60
C LEU A 77 18.75 -9.87 -13.78
N TRP A 78 18.19 -11.06 -13.56
CA TRP A 78 17.25 -11.70 -14.46
C TRP A 78 15.84 -11.74 -13.87
N MET A 79 14.90 -11.12 -14.58
CA MET A 79 13.46 -11.25 -14.33
C MET A 79 12.87 -12.14 -15.43
N GLY A 80 12.69 -13.42 -15.12
CA GLY A 80 12.43 -14.44 -16.13
C GLY A 80 13.60 -14.52 -17.11
N SER A 81 13.33 -14.37 -18.41
CA SER A 81 14.35 -14.36 -19.47
C SER A 81 14.94 -12.97 -19.76
N ASN A 82 14.47 -11.93 -19.05
CA ASN A 82 14.92 -10.55 -19.27
C ASN A 82 16.11 -10.24 -18.37
N HIS A 83 17.23 -9.89 -18.99
CA HIS A 83 18.48 -9.52 -18.32
C HIS A 83 18.63 -8.01 -18.23
N PHE A 84 19.09 -7.53 -17.06
CA PHE A 84 19.39 -6.13 -16.80
C PHE A 84 20.74 -5.97 -16.12
N TYR A 85 21.52 -5.00 -16.58
CA TYR A 85 22.54 -4.37 -15.73
C TYR A 85 21.85 -3.34 -14.83
N VAL A 86 21.91 -3.57 -13.53
CA VAL A 86 21.25 -2.73 -12.52
C VAL A 86 22.26 -1.76 -11.91
N PHE A 87 21.90 -0.48 -11.90
CA PHE A 87 22.71 0.61 -11.35
C PHE A 87 22.00 1.26 -10.17
N CYS A 88 22.70 1.45 -9.06
CA CYS A 88 22.15 1.94 -7.79
C CYS A 88 22.65 3.35 -7.39
N ARG A 89 23.26 4.08 -8.33
CA ARG A 89 23.79 5.43 -8.10
C ARG A 89 23.14 6.47 -9.01
N PRO A 90 22.93 7.70 -8.52
CA PRO A 90 22.16 8.71 -9.24
C PRO A 90 22.95 9.33 -10.40
N GLU A 91 24.28 9.25 -10.42
CA GLU A 91 25.12 9.66 -11.56
C GLU A 91 24.90 8.74 -12.77
N HIS A 92 24.78 7.43 -12.54
CA HIS A 92 24.47 6.45 -13.59
C HIS A 92 23.06 6.67 -14.13
N ALA A 93 22.10 7.01 -13.25
CA ALA A 93 20.76 7.38 -13.69
C ALA A 93 20.78 8.64 -14.57
N ALA A 94 21.55 9.68 -14.19
CA ALA A 94 21.70 10.88 -15.00
C ALA A 94 22.29 10.57 -16.39
N GLN A 95 23.29 9.69 -16.46
CA GLN A 95 23.85 9.24 -17.73
C GLN A 95 22.82 8.47 -18.58
N ILE A 96 22.08 7.52 -18.00
CA ILE A 96 21.14 6.66 -18.71
C ILE A 96 19.90 7.43 -19.18
N TYR A 97 19.32 8.29 -18.34
CA TYR A 97 18.07 8.97 -18.64
C TYR A 97 18.25 10.34 -19.27
N GLY A 98 19.43 10.95 -19.12
CA GLY A 98 19.80 12.19 -19.80
C GLY A 98 20.11 11.99 -21.29
N ASP A 99 20.52 10.78 -21.69
CA ASP A 99 20.88 10.48 -23.07
C ASP A 99 19.77 9.74 -23.83
N ARG A 100 18.97 10.52 -24.56
CA ARG A 100 17.84 10.02 -25.36
C ARG A 100 18.24 9.31 -26.66
N TYR A 101 19.51 9.35 -27.05
CA TYR A 101 19.98 8.78 -28.32
C TYR A 101 20.51 7.36 -28.12
N ARG A 102 21.23 7.14 -27.01
CA ARG A 102 21.85 5.86 -26.67
C ARG A 102 20.95 4.94 -25.85
N PHE A 103 19.91 5.47 -25.19
CA PHE A 103 18.98 4.70 -24.37
C PHE A 103 17.53 4.97 -24.77
N ASP A 104 16.81 3.93 -25.16
CA ASP A 104 15.36 3.99 -25.44
C ASP A 104 14.59 3.01 -24.54
N LEU A 105 13.26 3.01 -24.64
CA LEU A 105 12.36 2.12 -23.92
C LEU A 105 12.83 0.67 -24.03
N ALA A 106 12.87 -0.03 -22.90
CA ALA A 106 13.33 -1.41 -22.88
C ALA A 106 12.52 -2.32 -23.81
N VAL A 107 13.21 -3.12 -24.63
CA VAL A 107 12.60 -4.11 -25.54
C VAL A 107 11.70 -5.09 -24.78
N MET A 108 12.03 -5.40 -23.51
CA MET A 108 11.16 -6.19 -22.64
C MET A 108 9.76 -5.58 -22.53
N ARG A 109 9.63 -4.25 -22.36
CA ARG A 109 8.33 -3.59 -22.29
C ARG A 109 7.56 -3.75 -23.59
N THR A 110 8.20 -3.51 -24.73
CA THR A 110 7.56 -3.69 -26.05
C THR A 110 7.11 -5.14 -26.27
N LYS A 111 7.90 -6.13 -25.83
CA LYS A 111 7.53 -7.55 -25.91
C LYS A 111 6.41 -7.90 -24.95
N THR A 112 6.54 -7.61 -23.66
CA THR A 112 5.51 -7.91 -22.66
C THR A 112 4.19 -7.28 -23.02
N PHE A 113 4.18 -5.97 -23.30
CA PHE A 113 2.94 -5.28 -23.65
C PHE A 113 2.46 -5.67 -25.05
N GLY A 114 3.36 -5.98 -25.99
CA GLY A 114 3.04 -6.49 -27.32
C GLY A 114 2.32 -7.84 -27.34
N LEU A 115 2.40 -8.64 -26.26
CA LEU A 115 1.57 -9.84 -26.08
C LEU A 115 0.09 -9.54 -25.85
N ILE A 116 -0.20 -8.28 -25.59
CA ILE A 116 -1.50 -7.76 -25.21
C ILE A 116 -2.04 -6.85 -26.30
N SER A 117 -1.23 -5.87 -26.65
CA SER A 117 -1.50 -4.86 -27.64
C SER A 117 -0.19 -4.25 -28.13
N GLU A 118 -0.13 -4.01 -29.43
CA GLU A 118 1.05 -3.48 -30.10
C GLU A 118 1.15 -1.95 -30.00
N ASN A 119 0.11 -1.28 -29.48
CA ASN A 119 -0.11 0.15 -29.73
C ASN A 119 -0.24 1.02 -28.48
N PHE A 120 0.04 0.50 -27.28
CA PHE A 120 -0.01 1.32 -26.06
C PHE A 120 1.12 2.37 -26.06
N ILE A 121 0.83 3.63 -25.73
CA ILE A 121 1.85 4.69 -25.64
C ILE A 121 3.03 4.31 -24.72
N ILE A 122 2.77 3.48 -23.70
CA ILE A 122 3.75 2.96 -22.74
C ILE A 122 4.70 1.88 -23.32
N SER A 123 4.39 1.33 -24.49
CA SER A 123 5.17 0.29 -25.20
C SER A 123 5.76 0.77 -26.53
N LEU A 124 5.30 1.92 -27.04
CA LEU A 124 5.72 2.50 -28.32
C LEU A 124 7.10 3.15 -28.30
N THR A 125 7.78 3.08 -29.45
CA THR A 125 9.08 3.70 -29.72
C THR A 125 9.09 4.52 -31.01
N GLY A 126 10.17 5.29 -31.23
CA GLY A 126 10.42 5.99 -32.48
C GLY A 126 9.33 7.00 -32.90
N SER A 127 9.02 7.02 -34.20
CA SER A 127 8.04 7.92 -34.81
C SER A 127 6.62 7.67 -34.29
N LYS A 128 6.24 6.41 -34.07
CA LYS A 128 4.92 6.02 -33.58
C LYS A 128 4.64 6.56 -32.18
N TYR A 129 5.61 6.45 -31.25
CA TYR A 129 5.50 7.10 -29.95
C TYR A 129 5.33 8.62 -30.07
N LYS A 130 6.16 9.29 -30.90
CA LYS A 130 6.08 10.75 -31.08
C LYS A 130 4.70 11.18 -31.59
N ARG A 131 4.12 10.42 -32.52
CA ARG A 131 2.78 10.65 -33.07
C ARG A 131 1.71 10.55 -31.98
N HIS A 132 1.68 9.45 -31.22
CA HIS A 132 0.69 9.23 -30.17
C HIS A 132 0.85 10.23 -29.01
N ALA A 133 2.09 10.49 -28.57
CA ALA A 133 2.40 11.45 -27.52
C ALA A 133 1.97 12.88 -27.88
N LYS A 134 2.05 13.28 -29.16
CA LYS A 134 1.59 14.59 -29.64
C LYS A 134 0.08 14.78 -29.44
N ALA A 135 -0.71 13.71 -29.58
CA ALA A 135 -2.16 13.75 -29.38
C ALA A 135 -2.56 13.66 -27.90
N ILE A 136 -1.82 12.87 -27.10
CA ILE A 136 -2.17 12.58 -25.70
C ILE A 136 -1.65 13.64 -24.73
N LEU A 137 -0.37 14.02 -24.79
CA LEU A 137 0.28 14.87 -23.79
C LEU A 137 -0.40 16.24 -23.57
N PRO A 138 -0.93 16.94 -24.59
CA PRO A 138 -1.60 18.22 -24.37
C PRO A 138 -2.86 18.12 -23.50
N MET A 139 -3.52 16.96 -23.47
CA MET A 139 -4.74 16.72 -22.69
C MET A 139 -4.42 16.34 -21.23
N LEU A 140 -3.24 15.78 -20.97
CA LEU A 140 -2.80 15.41 -19.62
C LEU A 140 -2.11 16.56 -18.86
N LYS A 141 -2.22 17.80 -19.34
CA LYS A 141 -1.67 18.97 -18.65
C LYS A 141 -2.56 19.40 -17.50
N ARG A 142 -1.95 19.81 -16.38
CA ARG A 142 -2.62 20.26 -15.15
C ARG A 142 -3.79 21.23 -15.39
N ASN A 143 -3.63 22.22 -16.28
CA ASN A 143 -4.65 23.23 -16.55
C ASN A 143 -5.94 22.67 -17.19
N LYS A 144 -5.90 21.48 -17.79
CA LYS A 144 -7.08 20.80 -18.36
C LYS A 144 -7.99 20.19 -17.30
N PHE A 145 -7.44 19.86 -16.13
CA PHE A 145 -8.19 19.22 -15.05
C PHE A 145 -8.76 20.22 -14.05
N LEU A 146 -8.41 21.51 -14.13
CA LEU A 146 -8.89 22.53 -13.19
C LEU A 146 -10.42 22.64 -13.18
N SER A 147 -11.05 22.63 -14.37
CA SER A 147 -12.51 22.65 -14.49
C SER A 147 -13.17 21.32 -14.16
N GLN A 148 -12.39 20.25 -13.99
CA GLN A 148 -12.87 18.91 -13.71
C GLN A 148 -12.67 18.48 -12.24
N ILE A 149 -12.15 19.37 -11.38
CA ILE A 149 -12.00 19.10 -9.94
C ILE A 149 -13.30 18.60 -9.28
N PRO A 150 -14.50 19.17 -9.57
CA PRO A 150 -15.74 18.68 -8.98
C PRO A 150 -15.99 17.19 -9.21
N ILE A 151 -15.61 16.67 -10.38
CA ILE A 151 -15.73 15.24 -10.73
C ILE A 151 -14.94 14.38 -9.73
N ILE A 152 -13.70 14.77 -9.43
CA ILE A 152 -12.84 14.06 -8.48
C ILE A 152 -13.49 14.07 -7.10
N ILE A 153 -13.96 15.23 -6.65
CA ILE A 153 -14.58 15.37 -5.33
C ILE A 153 -15.86 14.53 -5.22
N ASP A 154 -16.72 14.56 -6.24
CA ASP A 154 -17.95 13.78 -6.27
C ASP A 154 -17.68 12.27 -6.23
N CYS A 155 -16.66 11.79 -6.94
CA CYS A 155 -16.23 10.39 -6.87
C CYS A 155 -15.74 10.01 -5.47
N VAL A 156 -14.94 10.88 -4.83
CA VAL A 156 -14.43 10.62 -3.48
C VAL A 156 -15.54 10.64 -2.44
N ASP A 157 -16.48 11.58 -2.54
CA ASP A 157 -17.63 11.69 -1.64
C ASP A 157 -18.56 10.48 -1.76
N GLN A 158 -18.75 9.95 -2.98
CA GLN A 158 -19.45 8.69 -3.18
C GLN A 158 -18.75 7.53 -2.47
N LEU A 159 -17.42 7.43 -2.54
CA LEU A 159 -16.70 6.39 -1.82
C LEU A 159 -16.78 6.58 -0.29
N ILE A 160 -16.62 7.81 0.21
CA ILE A 160 -16.78 8.11 1.64
C ILE A 160 -18.18 7.73 2.10
N HIS A 161 -19.22 7.98 1.30
CA HIS A 161 -20.58 7.54 1.59
C HIS A 161 -20.68 6.01 1.68
N VAL A 162 -20.04 5.27 0.77
CA VAL A 162 -19.95 3.80 0.85
C VAL A 162 -19.31 3.36 2.17
N TRP A 163 -18.17 3.94 2.55
CA TRP A 163 -17.49 3.60 3.80
C TRP A 163 -18.33 3.96 5.03
N LYS A 164 -19.04 5.08 5.00
CA LYS A 164 -19.97 5.46 6.06
C LYS A 164 -21.08 4.42 6.24
N LEU A 165 -21.70 3.96 5.15
CA LEU A 165 -22.72 2.91 5.21
C LEU A 165 -22.18 1.60 5.80
N ARG A 166 -20.97 1.19 5.39
CA ARG A 166 -20.34 -0.02 5.94
C ARG A 166 -20.00 0.12 7.43
N TYR A 167 -19.51 1.30 7.84
CA TYR A 167 -19.24 1.62 9.23
C TYR A 167 -20.51 1.59 10.10
N GLU A 168 -21.60 2.22 9.63
CA GLU A 168 -22.91 2.21 10.32
C GLU A 168 -23.50 0.80 10.45
N ASN A 169 -23.14 -0.11 9.54
CA ASN A 169 -23.52 -1.51 9.56
C ASN A 169 -22.64 -2.41 10.46
N ASN A 170 -21.63 -1.86 11.14
CA ASN A 170 -20.61 -2.61 11.88
C ASN A 170 -19.93 -3.70 11.02
N GLU A 171 -19.64 -3.39 9.76
CA GLU A 171 -18.83 -4.25 8.90
C GLU A 171 -17.35 -4.08 9.23
N ASP A 172 -16.65 -5.16 9.56
CA ASP A 172 -15.19 -5.16 9.58
C ASP A 172 -14.69 -4.99 8.14
N ILE A 173 -14.00 -3.88 7.85
CA ILE A 173 -13.46 -3.61 6.51
C ILE A 173 -12.03 -4.17 6.44
N PRO A 174 -11.79 -5.31 5.78
CA PRO A 174 -10.43 -5.83 5.65
C PRO A 174 -9.59 -4.91 4.77
N CYS A 175 -8.27 -4.91 4.97
CA CYS A 175 -7.34 -4.13 4.14
C CYS A 175 -7.49 -4.41 2.63
N THR A 176 -7.83 -5.64 2.25
CA THR A 176 -8.10 -6.02 0.85
C THR A 176 -9.31 -5.30 0.27
N SER A 177 -10.31 -4.97 1.09
CA SER A 177 -11.46 -4.16 0.67
C SER A 177 -11.05 -2.72 0.36
N ILE A 178 -10.14 -2.13 1.16
CA ILE A 178 -9.65 -0.76 0.94
C ILE A 178 -8.90 -0.66 -0.39
N VAL A 179 -8.07 -1.65 -0.72
CA VAL A 179 -7.36 -1.69 -2.02
C VAL A 179 -8.37 -1.73 -3.18
N ASN A 180 -9.37 -2.60 -3.10
CA ASN A 180 -10.40 -2.71 -4.14
C ASN A 180 -11.25 -1.44 -4.27
N ASP A 181 -11.61 -0.82 -3.14
CA ASP A 181 -12.37 0.43 -3.11
C ASP A 181 -11.57 1.57 -3.77
N ASN A 182 -10.27 1.67 -3.48
CA ASN A 182 -9.38 2.65 -4.13
C ASN A 182 -9.23 2.39 -5.63
N GLN A 183 -9.21 1.12 -6.07
CA GLN A 183 -9.19 0.78 -7.49
C GLN A 183 -10.48 1.22 -8.20
N HIS A 184 -11.64 1.00 -7.59
CA HIS A 184 -12.92 1.46 -8.13
C HIS A 184 -13.02 2.99 -8.20
N LEU A 185 -12.57 3.68 -7.15
CA LEU A 185 -12.49 5.14 -7.14
C LEU A 185 -11.63 5.64 -8.29
N MET A 186 -10.45 5.07 -8.45
CA MET A 186 -9.52 5.53 -9.48
C MET A 186 -9.98 5.16 -10.89
N LEU A 187 -10.66 4.04 -11.08
CA LEU A 187 -11.25 3.69 -12.37
C LEU A 187 -12.30 4.73 -12.79
N ASP A 188 -13.29 5.02 -11.94
CA ASP A 188 -14.34 5.99 -12.28
C ASP A 188 -13.77 7.40 -12.40
N THR A 189 -12.90 7.82 -11.47
CA THR A 189 -12.27 9.14 -11.51
C THR A 189 -11.48 9.31 -12.81
N PHE A 190 -10.61 8.35 -13.14
CA PHE A 190 -9.78 8.45 -14.33
C PHE A 190 -10.62 8.48 -15.61
N THR A 191 -11.59 7.57 -15.78
CA THR A 191 -12.39 7.51 -17.01
C THR A 191 -13.30 8.71 -17.18
N LEU A 192 -13.83 9.28 -16.09
CA LEU A 192 -14.59 10.53 -16.14
C LEU A 192 -13.69 11.71 -16.55
N LEU A 193 -12.51 11.83 -15.95
CA LEU A 193 -11.59 12.93 -16.28
C LEU A 193 -11.06 12.86 -17.72
N THR A 194 -10.62 11.67 -18.16
CA THR A 194 -9.98 11.53 -19.46
C THR A 194 -10.97 11.32 -20.59
N PHE A 195 -12.07 10.62 -20.35
CA PHE A 195 -12.99 10.18 -21.40
C PHE A 195 -14.43 10.68 -21.22
N ASP A 196 -14.74 11.40 -20.14
CA ASP A 196 -16.12 11.79 -19.80
C ASP A 196 -17.07 10.58 -19.73
N TYR A 197 -16.52 9.47 -19.21
CA TYR A 197 -17.20 8.18 -19.17
C TYR A 197 -17.24 7.61 -17.75
N ASP A 198 -18.45 7.38 -17.24
CA ASP A 198 -18.71 6.76 -15.94
C ASP A 198 -18.83 5.23 -16.10
N LEU A 199 -17.86 4.48 -15.56
CA LEU A 199 -17.89 3.01 -15.53
C LEU A 199 -18.88 2.46 -14.49
N GLY A 200 -19.40 3.30 -13.60
CA GLY A 200 -20.41 2.93 -12.60
C GLY A 200 -19.87 2.06 -11.46
N ASN A 201 -18.56 2.04 -11.22
CA ASN A 201 -17.96 1.21 -10.18
C ASN A 201 -18.36 1.66 -8.76
N LEU A 202 -18.40 2.97 -8.50
CA LEU A 202 -18.82 3.53 -7.21
C LEU A 202 -20.32 3.31 -6.97
N LYS A 203 -21.14 3.40 -8.02
CA LYS A 203 -22.57 3.04 -7.96
C LYS A 203 -22.76 1.57 -7.61
N TYR A 204 -21.94 0.70 -8.19
CA TYR A 204 -21.92 -0.72 -7.85
C TYR A 204 -21.55 -0.93 -6.38
N LEU A 205 -20.48 -0.30 -5.89
CA LEU A 205 -20.08 -0.39 -4.48
C LEU A 205 -21.16 0.11 -3.53
N ALA A 206 -21.82 1.23 -3.84
CA ALA A 206 -22.94 1.75 -3.04
C ALA A 206 -24.13 0.79 -3.02
N LYS A 207 -24.42 0.15 -4.15
CA LYS A 207 -25.48 -0.88 -4.22
C LYS A 207 -25.12 -2.11 -3.39
N GLU A 208 -23.86 -2.53 -3.37
CA GLU A 208 -23.43 -3.68 -2.58
C GLU A 208 -23.39 -3.36 -1.08
N ALA A 209 -22.91 -2.18 -0.67
CA ALA A 209 -22.89 -1.74 0.73
C ALA A 209 -24.31 -1.66 1.35
N LYS A 210 -25.34 -1.39 0.54
CA LYS A 210 -26.74 -1.40 0.99
C LYS A 210 -27.31 -2.80 1.23
N LYS A 211 -26.71 -3.86 0.69
CA LYS A 211 -27.24 -5.24 0.76
C LYS A 211 -26.67 -6.05 1.94
N PHE A 212 -26.35 -5.38 3.06
CA PHE A 212 -25.68 -5.92 4.25
C PHE A 212 -25.81 -7.45 4.42
N ASN A 213 -24.69 -8.17 4.27
CA ASN A 213 -24.63 -9.60 4.50
C ASN A 213 -23.25 -9.98 5.04
N ARG A 214 -23.19 -10.33 6.33
CA ARG A 214 -21.96 -10.68 7.08
C ARG A 214 -21.11 -11.79 6.45
N ASN A 215 -21.67 -12.61 5.56
CA ASN A 215 -20.98 -13.77 4.96
C ASN A 215 -20.66 -13.61 3.47
N LYS A 216 -20.92 -12.44 2.86
CA LYS A 216 -20.76 -12.27 1.41
C LYS A 216 -19.34 -11.80 1.06
N LYS A 217 -18.56 -12.67 0.41
CA LYS A 217 -17.25 -12.29 -0.18
C LYS A 217 -17.45 -11.20 -1.23
N TYR A 218 -16.59 -10.19 -1.20
CA TYR A 218 -16.48 -9.13 -2.22
C TYR A 218 -16.56 -9.75 -3.64
N GLN A 219 -17.42 -9.18 -4.47
CA GLN A 219 -17.53 -9.55 -5.88
C GLN A 219 -17.09 -8.34 -6.71
N PRO A 220 -16.14 -8.49 -7.66
CA PRO A 220 -15.80 -7.42 -8.58
C PRO A 220 -16.94 -7.19 -9.59
N SER A 221 -17.01 -5.98 -10.16
CA SER A 221 -17.83 -5.71 -11.34
C SER A 221 -17.37 -6.58 -12.53
N ASP A 222 -18.22 -6.77 -13.55
CA ASP A 222 -17.85 -7.53 -14.75
C ASP A 222 -16.58 -6.99 -15.42
N PHE A 223 -16.46 -5.65 -15.48
CA PHE A 223 -15.27 -4.96 -15.95
C PHE A 223 -14.07 -5.20 -15.02
N GLY A 224 -14.23 -5.03 -13.70
CA GLY A 224 -13.17 -5.28 -12.72
C GLY A 224 -12.65 -6.72 -12.76
N GLN A 225 -13.54 -7.71 -12.96
CA GLN A 225 -13.16 -9.11 -13.10
C GLN A 225 -12.37 -9.37 -14.38
N ALA A 226 -12.79 -8.79 -15.50
CA ALA A 226 -12.07 -8.87 -16.76
C ALA A 226 -10.68 -8.23 -16.62
N LEU A 227 -10.61 -7.05 -16.01
CA LEU A 227 -9.37 -6.32 -15.77
C LEU A 227 -8.40 -7.10 -14.87
N SER A 228 -8.88 -7.66 -13.74
CA SER A 228 -8.06 -8.50 -12.86
C SER A 228 -7.54 -9.75 -13.58
N THR A 229 -8.41 -10.44 -14.33
CA THR A 229 -8.02 -11.63 -15.10
C THR A 229 -6.95 -11.30 -16.14
N TRP A 230 -7.10 -10.14 -16.77
CA TRP A 230 -6.15 -9.61 -17.74
C TRP A 230 -4.82 -9.27 -17.09
N LEU A 231 -4.80 -8.48 -16.01
CA LEU A 231 -3.60 -8.13 -15.24
C LEU A 231 -2.84 -9.36 -14.71
N ASP A 232 -3.57 -10.35 -14.20
CA ASP A 232 -2.98 -11.60 -13.72
C ASP A 232 -2.27 -12.35 -14.83
N ALA A 233 -2.82 -12.35 -16.05
CA ALA A 233 -2.15 -12.93 -17.21
C ALA A 233 -0.85 -12.21 -17.53
N LEU A 234 -0.83 -10.88 -17.44
CA LEU A 234 0.38 -10.07 -17.66
C LEU A 234 1.46 -10.39 -16.62
N ARG A 235 1.03 -10.49 -15.36
CA ARG A 235 1.91 -10.85 -14.26
C ARG A 235 2.51 -12.25 -14.47
N ARG A 236 1.69 -13.24 -14.86
CA ARG A 236 2.18 -14.60 -15.15
C ARG A 236 3.22 -14.62 -16.26
N VAL A 237 2.98 -13.87 -17.34
CA VAL A 237 3.89 -13.78 -18.48
C VAL A 237 5.20 -13.09 -18.13
N ASN A 238 5.16 -12.03 -17.31
CA ASN A 238 6.36 -11.35 -16.84
C ASN A 238 7.18 -12.19 -15.86
N MET A 239 6.52 -13.04 -15.07
CA MET A 239 7.18 -13.87 -14.07
C MET A 239 7.65 -15.22 -14.61
N ASN A 240 7.14 -15.67 -15.75
CA ASN A 240 7.68 -16.84 -16.42
C ASN A 240 8.79 -16.41 -17.40
N GLY A 241 9.92 -17.10 -17.39
CA GLY A 241 11.04 -16.85 -18.31
C GLY A 241 10.88 -17.59 -19.63
N LEU A 242 9.65 -17.91 -20.04
CA LEU A 242 9.41 -18.48 -21.35
C LEU A 242 9.72 -17.42 -22.42
N PRO A 243 10.27 -17.82 -23.58
CA PRO A 243 10.42 -16.93 -24.72
C PRO A 243 9.08 -16.31 -25.12
N TYR A 244 9.13 -15.05 -25.60
CA TYR A 244 7.96 -14.29 -26.07
C TYR A 244 7.01 -15.11 -26.95
N ILE A 245 7.54 -15.87 -27.91
CA ILE A 245 6.72 -16.66 -28.84
C ILE A 245 5.88 -17.73 -28.11
N ILE A 246 6.42 -18.33 -27.06
CA ILE A 246 5.69 -19.34 -26.27
C ILE A 246 4.58 -18.67 -25.48
N ASN A 247 4.89 -17.56 -24.80
CA ASN A 247 3.89 -16.78 -24.06
C ASN A 247 2.78 -16.25 -24.97
N TYR A 248 3.11 -15.85 -26.20
CA TYR A 248 2.14 -15.43 -27.21
C TYR A 248 1.13 -16.54 -27.50
N TYR A 249 1.59 -17.76 -27.78
CA TYR A 249 0.67 -18.87 -28.02
C TYR A 249 -0.08 -19.30 -26.76
N LEU A 250 0.55 -19.28 -25.58
CA LEU A 250 -0.14 -19.59 -24.32
C LEU A 250 -1.31 -18.65 -24.06
N LEU A 251 -1.11 -17.33 -24.22
CA LEU A 251 -2.19 -16.35 -24.08
C LEU A 251 -3.21 -16.45 -25.22
N LYS A 252 -2.78 -16.75 -26.45
CA LYS A 252 -3.69 -16.94 -27.59
C LYS A 252 -4.70 -18.08 -27.34
N PHE A 253 -4.27 -19.15 -26.69
CA PHE A 253 -5.13 -20.30 -26.37
C PHE A 253 -5.75 -20.26 -24.97
N ASP A 254 -5.39 -19.30 -24.13
CA ASP A 254 -6.03 -19.07 -22.82
C ASP A 254 -7.42 -18.43 -23.01
N ARG A 255 -8.46 -19.26 -22.95
CA ARG A 255 -9.86 -18.82 -23.11
C ARG A 255 -10.28 -17.76 -22.10
N LYS A 256 -9.77 -17.81 -20.85
CA LYS A 256 -10.13 -16.83 -19.82
C LYS A 256 -9.54 -15.47 -20.16
N TYR A 257 -8.26 -15.47 -20.55
CA TYR A 257 -7.60 -14.26 -21.02
C TYR A 257 -8.27 -13.66 -22.26
N GLN A 258 -8.58 -14.48 -23.28
CA GLN A 258 -9.24 -14.00 -24.50
C GLN A 258 -10.64 -13.43 -24.21
N SER A 259 -11.41 -14.08 -23.33
CA SER A 259 -12.72 -13.56 -22.92
C SER A 259 -12.60 -12.25 -22.14
N ALA A 260 -11.60 -12.12 -21.27
CA ALA A 260 -11.36 -10.89 -20.52
C ALA A 260 -10.92 -9.74 -21.45
N LEU A 261 -9.97 -10.01 -22.35
CA LEU A 261 -9.52 -9.04 -23.35
C LEU A 261 -10.66 -8.54 -24.23
N LYS A 262 -11.52 -9.46 -24.69
CA LYS A 262 -12.71 -9.09 -25.46
C LYS A 262 -13.65 -8.16 -24.67
N LYS A 263 -13.97 -8.49 -23.42
CA LYS A 263 -14.81 -7.62 -22.57
C LYS A 263 -14.20 -6.22 -22.42
N LEU A 264 -12.88 -6.13 -22.24
CA LEU A 264 -12.19 -4.84 -22.14
C LEU A 264 -12.24 -4.06 -23.47
N GLN A 265 -12.05 -4.74 -24.60
CA GLN A 265 -12.16 -4.14 -25.93
C GLN A 265 -13.58 -3.65 -26.23
N ASP A 266 -14.60 -4.45 -25.91
CA ASP A 266 -16.01 -4.08 -26.09
C ASP A 266 -16.34 -2.82 -25.27
N GLN A 267 -15.79 -2.70 -24.06
CA GLN A 267 -15.94 -1.50 -23.22
C GLN A 267 -15.17 -0.30 -23.77
N ALA A 268 -13.97 -0.48 -24.29
CA ALA A 268 -13.24 0.60 -24.98
C ALA A 268 -13.99 1.09 -26.24
N GLU A 269 -14.62 0.19 -26.99
CA GLU A 269 -15.48 0.55 -28.14
C GLU A 269 -16.71 1.36 -27.71
N GLU A 270 -17.32 1.00 -26.58
CA GLU A 270 -18.45 1.74 -26.01
C GLU A 270 -18.05 3.17 -25.62
N ILE A 271 -16.90 3.32 -24.94
CA ILE A 271 -16.32 4.62 -24.59
C ILE A 271 -16.12 5.47 -25.85
N ILE A 272 -15.48 4.92 -26.88
CA ILE A 272 -15.24 5.63 -28.15
C ILE A 272 -16.57 6.09 -28.77
N SER A 273 -17.53 5.18 -28.86
CA SER A 273 -18.82 5.44 -29.51
C SER A 273 -19.57 6.54 -28.80
N LYS A 274 -19.63 6.51 -27.46
CA LYS A 274 -20.29 7.54 -26.66
C LYS A 274 -19.62 8.90 -26.84
N CYS A 275 -18.28 8.97 -26.72
CA CYS A 275 -17.56 10.21 -26.91
C CYS A 275 -17.74 10.78 -28.32
N GLN A 276 -17.78 9.94 -29.36
CA GLN A 276 -17.98 10.37 -30.74
C GLN A 276 -19.37 10.97 -30.97
N MET A 277 -20.41 10.43 -30.33
CA MET A 277 -21.78 10.97 -30.43
C MET A 277 -21.92 12.36 -29.81
N GLU A 278 -21.09 12.67 -28.83
CA GLU A 278 -21.09 13.94 -28.09
C GLU A 278 -20.14 14.99 -28.71
N MET A 279 -19.42 14.65 -29.79
CA MET A 279 -18.51 15.57 -30.48
C MET A 279 -19.27 16.53 -31.42
N ASN A 280 -19.10 17.83 -31.21
CA ASN A 280 -19.49 18.87 -32.18
C ASN A 280 -18.35 19.12 -33.19
N GLU A 281 -18.63 19.02 -34.50
CA GLU A 281 -17.63 19.13 -35.58
C GLU A 281 -16.84 20.46 -35.59
N ASN A 282 -17.39 21.54 -35.01
CA ASN A 282 -16.80 22.88 -35.03
C ASN A 282 -16.13 23.31 -33.71
N GLU A 283 -16.07 22.43 -32.69
CA GLU A 283 -15.53 22.78 -31.37
C GLU A 283 -14.18 22.12 -31.09
N ARG A 284 -13.41 22.73 -30.18
CA ARG A 284 -12.14 22.14 -29.72
C ARG A 284 -12.45 20.87 -28.94
N PRO A 285 -11.65 19.79 -29.10
CA PRO A 285 -11.87 18.54 -28.37
C PRO A 285 -11.89 18.80 -26.86
N THR A 286 -12.98 18.37 -26.22
CA THR A 286 -13.30 18.60 -24.80
C THR A 286 -12.69 17.53 -23.90
N ASN A 287 -12.48 16.31 -24.43
CA ASN A 287 -11.85 15.18 -23.72
C ASN A 287 -10.76 14.49 -24.57
N LEU A 288 -10.08 13.50 -23.98
CA LEU A 288 -8.95 12.83 -24.63
C LEU A 288 -9.39 11.98 -25.83
N VAL A 289 -10.55 11.32 -25.77
CA VAL A 289 -11.07 10.54 -26.90
C VAL A 289 -11.35 11.46 -28.10
N ALA A 290 -12.03 12.59 -27.88
CA ALA A 290 -12.28 13.57 -28.92
C ALA A 290 -10.97 14.13 -29.53
N SER A 291 -9.93 14.34 -28.70
CA SER A 291 -8.61 14.75 -29.17
C SER A 291 -7.97 13.68 -30.06
N LEU A 292 -8.04 12.41 -29.66
CA LEU A 292 -7.50 11.29 -30.43
C LEU A 292 -8.27 11.07 -31.74
N VAL A 293 -9.60 11.11 -31.70
CA VAL A 293 -10.48 10.99 -32.88
C VAL A 293 -10.26 12.14 -33.85
N SER A 294 -10.19 13.39 -33.36
CA SER A 294 -9.92 14.54 -34.25
C SER A 294 -8.52 14.49 -34.87
N THR A 295 -7.54 13.91 -34.17
CA THR A 295 -6.21 13.67 -34.74
C THR A 295 -6.28 12.61 -35.84
N LEU A 296 -6.96 11.48 -35.57
CA LEU A 296 -7.23 10.42 -36.55
C LEU A 296 -7.89 10.99 -37.83
N GLN A 297 -8.96 11.76 -37.69
CA GLN A 297 -9.70 12.35 -38.81
C GLN A 297 -8.88 13.38 -39.61
N LYS A 298 -8.19 14.31 -38.93
CA LYS A 298 -7.34 15.33 -39.60
C LYS A 298 -6.24 14.68 -40.42
N ASP A 299 -5.64 13.62 -39.89
CA ASP A 299 -4.57 12.93 -40.57
C ASP A 299 -5.08 12.04 -41.72
N GLU A 300 -6.26 11.41 -41.61
CA GLU A 300 -6.93 10.75 -42.75
C GLU A 300 -7.19 11.72 -43.92
N GLU A 301 -7.65 12.95 -43.62
CA GLU A 301 -7.84 13.99 -44.64
C GLU A 301 -6.53 14.45 -45.29
N LEU A 302 -5.44 14.50 -44.53
CA LEU A 302 -4.10 14.86 -44.99
C LEU A 302 -3.45 13.73 -45.81
N GLU A 303 -3.66 12.47 -45.42
CA GLU A 303 -3.20 11.27 -46.15
C GLU A 303 -3.94 11.10 -47.47
N ARG A 304 -5.23 11.46 -47.56
CA ARG A 304 -5.95 11.55 -48.84
C ARG A 304 -5.33 12.53 -49.85
N LYS A 305 -4.39 13.38 -49.41
CA LYS A 305 -3.77 14.45 -50.21
C LYS A 305 -2.28 14.21 -50.57
N LYS A 306 -1.56 13.19 -50.07
CA LYS A 306 -0.12 12.91 -50.40
C LYS A 306 0.29 11.42 -50.27
N SER A 307 1.45 11.06 -50.84
CA SER A 307 1.98 9.69 -51.09
C SER A 307 2.16 8.74 -49.88
N GLU A 308 2.12 7.44 -50.20
CA GLU A 308 2.00 6.22 -49.35
C GLU A 308 2.98 5.98 -48.17
N ASN A 309 4.00 6.81 -47.91
CA ASN A 309 5.12 6.40 -47.03
C ASN A 309 5.26 7.07 -45.64
N GLU A 310 4.29 7.86 -45.19
CA GLU A 310 4.29 8.37 -43.81
C GLU A 310 2.88 8.32 -43.19
N GLN A 311 2.62 7.33 -42.34
CA GLN A 311 1.36 7.25 -41.59
C GLN A 311 1.31 8.35 -40.51
N ARG A 312 0.44 9.34 -40.69
CA ARG A 312 0.33 10.52 -39.83
C ARG A 312 -0.75 10.39 -38.76
N GLY A 313 -1.80 9.61 -39.03
CA GLY A 313 -2.94 9.41 -38.12
C GLY A 313 -2.78 8.24 -37.15
N ILE A 314 -3.66 8.21 -36.16
CA ILE A 314 -3.88 7.03 -35.30
C ILE A 314 -4.95 6.17 -35.99
N THR A 315 -4.84 4.84 -36.02
CA THR A 315 -5.88 3.95 -36.57
C THR A 315 -6.96 3.63 -35.53
N LYS A 316 -8.13 3.09 -35.95
CA LYS A 316 -9.16 2.62 -35.00
C LYS A 316 -8.61 1.60 -33.99
N LYS A 317 -7.76 0.66 -34.44
CA LYS A 317 -7.09 -0.31 -33.57
C LYS A 317 -6.17 0.40 -32.56
N GLU A 318 -5.35 1.32 -33.05
CA GLU A 318 -4.46 2.11 -32.19
C GLU A 318 -5.23 2.97 -31.17
N LEU A 319 -6.39 3.51 -31.54
CA LEU A 319 -7.27 4.25 -30.63
C LEU A 319 -7.82 3.36 -29.51
N LEU A 320 -8.35 2.18 -29.85
CA LEU A 320 -8.84 1.20 -28.88
C LEU A 320 -7.75 0.77 -27.90
N ASP A 321 -6.58 0.48 -28.46
CA ASP A 321 -5.41 0.10 -27.68
C ASP A 321 -4.98 1.24 -26.74
N GLU A 322 -4.93 2.49 -27.21
CA GLU A 322 -4.54 3.60 -26.35
C GLU A 322 -5.51 3.83 -25.19
N ILE A 323 -6.83 3.68 -25.39
CA ILE A 323 -7.79 3.79 -24.28
C ILE A 323 -7.51 2.75 -23.21
N LEU A 324 -7.29 1.48 -23.59
CA LEU A 324 -6.95 0.42 -22.64
C LEU A 324 -5.60 0.65 -21.96
N GLY A 325 -4.60 1.12 -22.71
CA GLY A 325 -3.27 1.44 -22.19
C GLY A 325 -3.28 2.60 -21.19
N LEU A 326 -4.11 3.61 -21.43
CA LEU A 326 -4.30 4.77 -20.56
C LEU A 326 -5.04 4.39 -19.28
N ILE A 327 -6.12 3.62 -19.37
CA ILE A 327 -6.82 3.08 -18.20
C ILE A 327 -5.81 2.34 -17.31
N LEU A 328 -5.09 1.35 -17.88
CA LEU A 328 -4.08 0.57 -17.16
C LEU A 328 -3.06 1.46 -16.42
N GLY A 329 -2.53 2.49 -17.09
CA GLY A 329 -1.55 3.39 -16.49
C GLY A 329 -2.12 4.29 -15.39
N GLY A 330 -3.36 4.75 -15.56
CA GLY A 330 -4.00 5.77 -14.72
C GLY A 330 -4.54 5.26 -13.40
N PHE A 331 -5.22 4.11 -13.38
CA PHE A 331 -5.95 3.69 -12.17
C PHE A 331 -5.08 2.91 -11.16
N ASP A 332 -4.29 1.94 -11.63
CA ASP A 332 -3.63 0.94 -10.76
C ASP A 332 -2.52 1.57 -9.91
N THR A 333 -1.76 2.49 -10.51
CA THR A 333 -0.65 3.16 -9.83
C THR A 333 -1.15 4.09 -8.72
N THR A 334 -2.09 4.99 -9.03
CA THR A 334 -2.64 5.94 -8.05
C THR A 334 -3.42 5.24 -6.95
N SER A 335 -4.23 4.22 -7.25
CA SER A 335 -4.98 3.45 -6.24
C SER A 335 -4.05 2.71 -5.27
N THR A 336 -2.90 2.21 -5.75
CA THR A 336 -1.86 1.60 -4.91
C THR A 336 -1.25 2.64 -3.96
N VAL A 337 -0.93 3.85 -4.45
CA VAL A 337 -0.40 4.93 -3.60
C VAL A 337 -1.42 5.35 -2.53
N LEU A 338 -2.70 5.49 -2.90
CA LEU A 338 -3.77 5.80 -1.94
C LEU A 338 -3.89 4.71 -0.86
N SER A 339 -3.77 3.44 -1.24
CA SER A 339 -3.82 2.32 -0.30
C SER A 339 -2.65 2.35 0.70
N TRP A 340 -1.43 2.63 0.22
CA TRP A 340 -0.27 2.82 1.09
C TRP A 340 -0.39 4.06 1.97
N PHE A 341 -0.92 5.15 1.44
CA PHE A 341 -1.21 6.35 2.23
C PHE A 341 -2.14 6.01 3.40
N ILE A 342 -3.27 5.33 3.14
CA ILE A 342 -4.21 4.92 4.19
C ILE A 342 -3.53 4.05 5.25
N TYR A 343 -2.72 3.08 4.82
CA TYR A 343 -1.94 2.23 5.72
C TYR A 343 -0.98 3.05 6.61
N TYR A 344 -0.22 3.99 6.05
CA TYR A 344 0.67 4.81 6.88
C TYR A 344 -0.09 5.78 7.78
N MET A 345 -1.25 6.28 7.36
CA MET A 345 -2.07 7.14 8.22
C MET A 345 -2.67 6.38 9.39
N SER A 346 -3.04 5.10 9.22
CA SER A 346 -3.54 4.27 10.33
C SER A 346 -2.46 3.95 11.36
N LYS A 347 -1.21 3.79 10.91
CA LYS A 347 -0.05 3.54 11.79
C LYS A 347 0.56 4.82 12.40
N ASN A 348 0.27 6.00 11.86
CA ASN A 348 0.88 7.28 12.27
C ASN A 348 -0.20 8.34 12.57
N PRO A 349 -0.97 8.20 13.66
CA PRO A 349 -2.04 9.14 14.00
C PRO A 349 -1.54 10.59 14.17
N GLN A 350 -0.30 10.78 14.63
CA GLN A 350 0.33 12.09 14.75
C GLN A 350 0.55 12.77 13.38
N VAL A 351 0.89 12.01 12.34
CA VAL A 351 1.05 12.54 10.98
C VAL A 351 -0.32 12.92 10.43
N GLN A 352 -1.31 12.04 10.61
CA GLN A 352 -2.68 12.29 10.20
C GLN A 352 -3.25 13.56 10.84
N GLN A 353 -2.98 13.78 12.14
CA GLN A 353 -3.41 14.98 12.85
C GLN A 353 -2.73 16.24 12.30
N LYS A 354 -1.43 16.21 11.99
CA LYS A 354 -0.73 17.35 11.40
C LYS A 354 -1.31 17.76 10.03
N ILE A 355 -1.74 16.79 9.21
CA ILE A 355 -2.46 17.11 7.95
C ILE A 355 -3.78 17.82 8.27
N LYS A 356 -4.56 17.30 9.23
CA LYS A 356 -5.83 17.93 9.64
C LYS A 356 -5.62 19.35 10.21
N ASP A 357 -4.56 19.56 10.97
CA ASP A 357 -4.19 20.87 11.52
C ASP A 357 -3.78 21.85 10.42
N GLU A 358 -3.00 21.40 9.43
CA GLU A 358 -2.65 22.20 8.24
C GLU A 358 -3.89 22.60 7.44
N LEU A 359 -4.80 21.66 7.17
CA LEU A 359 -6.06 21.95 6.47
C LEU A 359 -6.87 23.00 7.24
N LYS A 360 -6.96 22.86 8.56
CA LYS A 360 -7.64 23.84 9.44
C LYS A 360 -6.96 25.21 9.40
N GLN A 361 -5.63 25.26 9.43
CA GLN A 361 -4.84 26.50 9.34
C GLN A 361 -5.12 27.28 8.05
N HIS A 362 -5.36 26.57 6.95
CA HIS A 362 -5.70 27.17 5.66
C HIS A 362 -7.21 27.36 5.43
N ASN A 363 -8.03 27.20 6.48
CA ASN A 363 -9.50 27.29 6.41
C ASN A 363 -10.11 26.32 5.37
N ILE A 364 -9.48 25.17 5.19
CA ILE A 364 -10.00 24.07 4.38
C ILE A 364 -10.89 23.21 5.28
N THR A 365 -12.17 23.20 4.97
CA THR A 365 -13.24 22.53 5.72
C THR A 365 -14.01 21.61 4.78
N LYS A 366 -14.97 20.86 5.34
CA LYS A 366 -15.84 19.95 4.58
C LYS A 366 -16.62 20.64 3.47
N ASP A 367 -17.02 21.89 3.71
CA ASP A 367 -17.81 22.71 2.78
C ASP A 367 -16.95 23.61 1.89
N THR A 368 -15.62 23.57 2.07
CA THR A 368 -14.71 24.35 1.24
C THR A 368 -14.76 23.81 -0.18
N SER A 369 -15.17 24.68 -1.10
CA SER A 369 -15.03 24.41 -2.52
C SER A 369 -13.54 24.40 -2.88
N LEU A 370 -13.09 23.28 -3.44
CA LEU A 370 -11.68 23.06 -3.83
C LEU A 370 -11.46 23.43 -5.31
N ASP A 371 -12.38 24.20 -5.88
CA ASP A 371 -12.42 24.79 -7.22
C ASP A 371 -11.36 25.89 -7.38
N GLY A 372 -10.09 25.48 -7.30
CA GLY A 372 -8.95 26.35 -7.45
C GLY A 372 -7.81 25.88 -6.58
N PHE A 373 -6.85 25.21 -7.21
CA PHE A 373 -5.63 24.69 -6.59
C PHE A 373 -4.83 25.67 -5.74
N ASN A 374 -5.06 26.98 -5.85
CA ASN A 374 -4.35 28.00 -5.09
C ASN A 374 -4.42 27.78 -3.57
N LEU A 375 -5.46 27.09 -3.08
CA LEU A 375 -5.58 26.76 -1.66
C LEU A 375 -4.79 25.50 -1.29
N LEU A 376 -4.79 24.49 -2.17
CA LEU A 376 -4.03 23.25 -1.96
C LEU A 376 -2.54 23.44 -2.15
N ASP A 377 -2.10 24.34 -3.03
CA ASP A 377 -0.68 24.69 -3.20
C ASP A 377 -0.05 25.23 -1.90
N LYS A 378 -0.87 25.61 -0.90
CA LYS A 378 -0.41 26.02 0.44
C LYS A 378 -0.21 24.85 1.41
N CYS A 379 -0.79 23.68 1.13
CA CYS A 379 -0.69 22.49 1.98
C CYS A 379 0.64 21.77 1.73
N GLU A 380 1.74 22.36 2.21
CA GLU A 380 3.10 21.86 2.03
C GLU A 380 3.35 20.54 2.78
N TYR A 381 2.78 20.38 3.98
CA TYR A 381 2.90 19.15 4.75
C TYR A 381 2.20 17.99 4.07
N LEU A 382 1.00 18.21 3.51
CA LEU A 382 0.32 17.19 2.71
C LEU A 382 1.19 16.75 1.52
N ASP A 383 1.85 17.66 0.82
CA ASP A 383 2.79 17.31 -0.24
C ASP A 383 3.97 16.47 0.28
N CYS A 384 4.49 16.80 1.46
CA CYS A 384 5.53 16.01 2.14
C CYS A 384 5.06 14.58 2.44
N VAL A 385 3.81 14.40 2.90
CA VAL A 385 3.24 13.08 3.18
C VAL A 385 3.05 12.25 1.91
N ILE A 386 2.59 12.87 0.82
CA ILE A 386 2.46 12.20 -0.49
C ILE A 386 3.84 11.77 -0.99
N LYS A 387 4.85 12.66 -0.92
CA LYS A 387 6.23 12.35 -1.29
C LYS A 387 6.81 11.22 -0.45
N GLU A 388 6.59 11.23 0.86
CA GLU A 388 7.08 10.17 1.76
C GLU A 388 6.43 8.82 1.47
N THR A 389 5.13 8.81 1.15
CA THR A 389 4.42 7.60 0.71
C THR A 389 5.06 7.01 -0.55
N LEU A 390 5.32 7.84 -1.56
CA LEU A 390 5.99 7.43 -2.81
C LEU A 390 7.46 7.03 -2.61
N ARG A 391 8.14 7.63 -1.63
CA ARG A 391 9.55 7.33 -1.31
C ARG A 391 9.68 5.94 -0.72
N ILE A 392 8.92 5.69 0.35
CA ILE A 392 9.04 4.48 1.17
C ILE A 392 8.36 3.27 0.53
N GLN A 393 7.26 3.48 -0.22
CA GLN A 393 6.57 2.45 -1.01
C GLN A 393 6.62 2.80 -2.51
N PRO A 394 7.77 2.60 -3.16
CA PRO A 394 7.90 2.82 -4.60
C PRO A 394 7.07 1.80 -5.39
N ILE A 395 6.30 2.27 -6.38
CA ILE A 395 5.46 1.42 -7.24
C ILE A 395 6.28 0.46 -8.12
N GLY A 396 7.55 0.78 -8.39
CA GLY A 396 8.45 -0.12 -9.12
C GLY A 396 9.92 0.15 -8.82
N ILE A 397 10.79 -0.78 -9.23
CA ILE A 397 12.25 -0.67 -9.01
C ILE A 397 12.82 0.57 -9.70
N GLY A 398 12.41 0.78 -10.95
CA GLY A 398 12.90 1.82 -11.82
C GLY A 398 12.39 1.65 -13.23
N SER A 399 12.94 2.43 -14.17
CA SER A 399 12.50 2.42 -15.56
C SER A 399 13.57 1.81 -16.47
N PRO A 400 13.43 0.56 -16.94
CA PRO A 400 14.48 -0.07 -17.74
C PRO A 400 14.63 0.60 -19.11
N ARG A 401 15.84 0.58 -19.66
CA ARG A 401 16.19 1.05 -21.01
C ARG A 401 16.92 -0.03 -21.78
N THR A 402 16.79 -0.01 -23.10
CA THR A 402 17.65 -0.79 -24.00
C THR A 402 18.68 0.13 -24.63
N VAL A 403 19.92 -0.34 -24.70
CA VAL A 403 21.00 0.41 -25.32
C VAL A 403 20.94 0.26 -26.84
N THR A 404 21.01 1.37 -27.58
CA THR A 404 20.85 1.41 -29.04
C THR A 404 22.17 1.25 -29.81
N GLU A 405 23.29 1.40 -29.12
CA GLU A 405 24.68 1.18 -29.58
C GLU A 405 25.54 0.66 -28.43
N ASP A 406 26.79 0.29 -28.68
CA ASP A 406 27.68 -0.17 -27.60
C ASP A 406 28.07 1.01 -26.71
N VAL A 407 27.99 0.84 -25.39
CA VAL A 407 28.30 1.89 -24.40
C VAL A 407 29.13 1.35 -23.25
N THR A 408 29.84 2.25 -22.56
CA THR A 408 30.53 1.95 -21.31
C THR A 408 29.90 2.76 -20.19
N ILE A 409 29.46 2.08 -19.12
CA ILE A 409 28.92 2.70 -17.91
C ILE A 409 29.66 2.07 -16.73
N ASP A 410 30.25 2.91 -15.87
CA ASP A 410 31.01 2.46 -14.69
C ASP A 410 32.07 1.38 -15.01
N GLY A 411 32.79 1.57 -16.12
CA GLY A 411 33.82 0.64 -16.61
C GLY A 411 33.30 -0.67 -17.21
N VAL A 412 31.98 -0.90 -17.27
CA VAL A 412 31.37 -2.09 -17.87
C VAL A 412 30.91 -1.79 -19.30
N ASN A 413 31.36 -2.62 -20.24
CA ASN A 413 30.94 -2.56 -21.64
C ASN A 413 29.59 -3.27 -21.82
N ILE A 414 28.59 -2.51 -22.25
CA ILE A 414 27.22 -2.97 -22.47
C ILE A 414 26.95 -2.90 -23.97
N ARG A 415 26.58 -4.04 -24.54
CA ARG A 415 26.39 -4.17 -25.99
C ARG A 415 25.03 -3.63 -26.42
N LYS A 416 24.95 -3.19 -27.67
CA LYS A 416 23.70 -2.87 -28.35
C LYS A 416 22.66 -3.97 -28.15
N GLY A 417 21.45 -3.58 -27.73
CA GLY A 417 20.32 -4.47 -27.48
C GLY A 417 20.27 -5.06 -26.07
N GLU A 418 21.32 -4.90 -25.26
CA GLU A 418 21.26 -5.22 -23.84
C GLU A 418 20.46 -4.17 -23.06
N SER A 419 19.97 -4.53 -21.88
CA SER A 419 19.11 -3.65 -21.08
C SER A 419 19.81 -3.19 -19.81
N VAL A 420 19.56 -1.94 -19.45
CA VAL A 420 20.01 -1.29 -18.22
C VAL A 420 18.82 -0.88 -17.38
N LEU A 421 18.99 -0.83 -16.08
CA LEU A 421 17.96 -0.41 -15.13
C LEU A 421 18.62 0.40 -14.02
N SER A 422 18.22 1.66 -13.82
CA SER A 422 18.57 2.34 -12.58
C SER A 422 17.52 2.07 -11.52
N ALA A 423 17.94 1.61 -10.35
CA ALA A 423 17.07 1.26 -9.24
C ALA A 423 16.70 2.51 -8.42
N PHE A 424 15.76 3.32 -8.92
CA PHE A 424 15.21 4.47 -8.19
C PHE A 424 14.69 4.07 -6.80
N SER A 425 14.01 2.92 -6.71
CA SER A 425 13.47 2.40 -5.45
C SER A 425 14.53 2.17 -4.38
N PHE A 426 15.76 1.87 -4.79
CA PHE A 426 16.89 1.69 -3.90
C PHE A 426 17.40 3.05 -3.42
N MET A 427 17.68 3.98 -4.34
CA MET A 427 18.16 5.33 -4.00
C MET A 427 17.19 6.10 -3.08
N GLN A 428 15.88 5.89 -3.25
CA GLN A 428 14.83 6.44 -2.38
C GLN A 428 14.88 5.92 -0.92
N ARG A 429 15.59 4.83 -0.65
CA ARG A 429 15.67 4.19 0.67
C ARG A 429 17.10 3.98 1.14
N ASP A 430 18.08 4.60 0.47
CA ASP A 430 19.49 4.42 0.73
C ASP A 430 20.00 5.47 1.75
N PRO A 431 20.52 5.07 2.92
CA PRO A 431 20.99 6.01 3.93
C PRO A 431 22.11 6.95 3.47
N ARG A 432 22.78 6.69 2.34
CA ARG A 432 23.75 7.61 1.74
C ARG A 432 23.14 8.94 1.29
N TYR A 433 21.86 8.95 0.93
CA TYR A 433 21.18 10.13 0.38
C TYR A 433 20.09 10.71 1.29
N TRP A 434 19.79 10.07 2.43
CA TRP A 434 18.72 10.47 3.34
C TRP A 434 19.26 10.65 4.76
N LYS A 435 19.20 11.88 5.29
CA LYS A 435 19.77 12.25 6.61
C LYS A 435 19.10 11.51 7.78
N LEU A 436 17.78 11.30 7.71
CA LEU A 436 16.99 10.55 8.69
C LEU A 436 16.78 9.12 8.22
N ASP A 437 16.58 8.18 9.16
CA ASP A 437 16.38 6.76 8.89
C ASP A 437 15.39 6.53 7.71
N PRO A 438 15.85 5.95 6.59
CA PRO A 438 15.02 5.74 5.41
C PRO A 438 13.89 4.73 5.61
N LYS A 439 13.92 3.92 6.70
CA LYS A 439 12.88 2.93 7.00
C LYS A 439 11.69 3.53 7.75
N GLN A 440 11.86 4.68 8.39
CA GLN A 440 10.80 5.36 9.11
C GLN A 440 10.00 6.26 8.17
N PHE A 441 8.68 6.29 8.39
CA PHE A 441 7.77 7.20 7.70
C PHE A 441 7.86 8.59 8.33
N ILE A 442 8.70 9.46 7.76
CA ILE A 442 8.95 10.82 8.29
C ILE A 442 8.72 11.83 7.16
N PRO A 443 7.50 12.39 7.03
CA PRO A 443 7.19 13.39 6.02
C PRO A 443 8.09 14.62 6.09
N GLU A 444 8.50 15.03 7.30
CA GLU A 444 9.26 16.25 7.54
C GLU A 444 10.62 16.29 6.83
N ARG A 445 11.11 15.15 6.32
CA ARG A 445 12.32 15.12 5.49
C ARG A 445 12.19 15.90 4.17
N PHE A 446 10.96 16.19 3.74
CA PHE A 446 10.68 16.97 2.52
C PHE A 446 10.38 18.45 2.80
N PHE A 447 10.57 18.92 4.05
CA PHE A 447 10.42 20.33 4.38
C PHE A 447 11.69 21.16 4.15
N GLY A 448 11.47 22.41 3.73
CA GLY A 448 12.48 23.45 3.70
C GLY A 448 13.54 23.28 2.60
N ILE A 449 14.52 24.18 2.60
CA ILE A 449 15.58 24.23 1.58
C ILE A 449 16.49 22.99 1.62
N ASP A 450 16.56 22.30 2.76
CA ASP A 450 17.35 21.09 2.94
C ASP A 450 16.67 19.81 2.42
N ALA A 451 15.46 19.92 1.86
CA ALA A 451 14.73 18.79 1.30
C ALA A 451 15.56 18.08 0.20
N PRO A 452 15.62 16.74 0.18
CA PRO A 452 16.45 16.01 -0.78
C PRO A 452 16.12 16.30 -2.24
N ASP A 453 14.86 16.58 -2.56
CA ASP A 453 14.42 16.93 -3.92
C ASP A 453 14.72 18.39 -4.30
N ALA A 454 15.02 19.27 -3.34
CA ALA A 454 15.43 20.66 -3.60
C ALA A 454 16.94 20.80 -3.84
N ASN A 455 17.77 19.99 -3.17
CA ASN A 455 19.23 20.15 -3.13
C ASN A 455 20.06 18.96 -3.64
N HIS A 456 19.45 17.83 -4.07
CA HIS A 456 20.18 16.66 -4.57
C HIS A 456 19.91 16.36 -6.05
N ASN A 457 20.68 15.41 -6.57
CA ASN A 457 20.46 14.81 -7.88
C ASN A 457 18.99 14.31 -8.01
N PRO A 458 18.23 14.73 -9.04
CA PRO A 458 16.79 14.45 -9.17
C PRO A 458 16.47 12.94 -9.29
N TYR A 459 17.47 12.09 -9.51
CA TYR A 459 17.29 10.64 -9.57
C TYR A 459 17.34 9.94 -8.21
N VAL A 460 17.66 10.65 -7.12
CA VAL A 460 17.56 10.12 -5.75
C VAL A 460 16.09 9.91 -5.36
N PHE A 461 15.21 10.82 -5.77
CA PHE A 461 13.76 10.72 -5.59
C PHE A 461 13.06 10.87 -6.95
N ALA A 462 12.85 9.75 -7.63
CA ALA A 462 12.27 9.70 -8.98
C ALA A 462 11.06 8.75 -9.06
N PRO A 463 9.98 8.99 -8.30
CA PRO A 463 8.82 8.08 -8.24
C PRO A 463 8.08 7.99 -9.59
N PHE A 464 8.22 9.00 -10.44
CA PHE A 464 7.64 9.05 -11.79
C PHE A 464 8.64 8.66 -12.90
N GLY A 465 9.82 8.18 -12.52
CA GLY A 465 10.94 7.90 -13.43
C GLY A 465 11.64 9.17 -13.92
N GLY A 466 12.34 9.07 -15.04
CA GLY A 466 13.06 10.22 -15.60
C GLY A 466 13.48 10.10 -17.06
N GLY A 467 14.01 11.21 -17.56
CA GLY A 467 14.38 11.39 -18.97
C GLY A 467 13.16 11.59 -19.88
N HIS A 468 13.36 11.37 -21.18
CA HIS A 468 12.32 11.57 -22.20
C HIS A 468 11.16 10.56 -22.16
N ARG A 469 11.21 9.57 -21.25
CA ARG A 469 10.15 8.58 -20.98
C ARG A 469 9.65 8.67 -19.52
N ILE A 470 9.75 9.85 -18.92
CA ILE A 470 9.12 10.13 -17.62
C ILE A 470 7.59 9.92 -17.72
N CYS A 471 6.95 9.58 -16.59
CA CYS A 471 5.51 9.33 -16.55
C CYS A 471 4.71 10.48 -17.17
N ILE A 472 3.90 10.15 -18.18
CA ILE A 472 3.07 11.12 -18.90
C ILE A 472 1.88 11.63 -18.06
N GLY A 473 1.47 10.87 -17.05
CA GLY A 473 0.34 11.18 -16.17
C GLY A 473 0.74 11.80 -14.83
N GLN A 474 2.01 12.18 -14.62
CA GLN A 474 2.50 12.63 -13.31
C GLN A 474 1.74 13.85 -12.74
N GLU A 475 1.31 14.77 -13.60
CA GLU A 475 0.59 15.98 -13.19
C GLU A 475 -0.83 15.64 -12.72
N LEU A 476 -1.49 14.74 -13.45
CA LEU A 476 -2.80 14.22 -13.08
C LEU A 476 -2.72 13.41 -11.78
N ALA A 477 -1.77 12.50 -11.66
CA ALA A 477 -1.61 11.68 -10.46
C ALA A 477 -1.35 12.53 -9.19
N ARG A 478 -0.49 13.56 -9.27
CA ARG A 478 -0.25 14.47 -8.14
C ARG A 478 -1.53 15.23 -7.75
N LEU A 479 -2.28 15.68 -8.76
CA LEU A 479 -3.57 16.33 -8.56
C LEU A 479 -4.56 15.39 -7.84
N GLU A 480 -4.80 14.21 -8.42
CA GLU A 480 -5.73 13.21 -7.87
C GLU A 480 -5.37 12.87 -6.44
N LEU A 481 -4.10 12.52 -6.17
CA LEU A 481 -3.63 12.20 -4.82
C LEU A 481 -3.91 13.34 -3.84
N LYS A 482 -3.59 14.59 -4.21
CA LYS A 482 -3.76 15.74 -3.33
C LYS A 482 -5.22 16.01 -3.01
N LEU A 483 -6.12 15.98 -4.01
CA LEU A 483 -7.55 16.19 -3.79
C LEU A 483 -8.19 15.05 -3.01
N ILE A 484 -7.94 13.81 -3.43
CA ILE A 484 -8.54 12.62 -2.82
C ILE A 484 -8.12 12.52 -1.35
N ILE A 485 -6.82 12.70 -1.07
CA ILE A 485 -6.31 12.67 0.30
C ILE A 485 -6.87 13.83 1.14
N THR A 486 -6.94 15.05 0.59
CA THR A 486 -7.54 16.19 1.30
C THR A 486 -8.97 15.84 1.71
N ARG A 487 -9.76 15.31 0.78
CA ARG A 487 -11.15 14.93 1.05
C ARG A 487 -11.23 13.79 2.07
N PHE A 488 -10.39 12.75 1.98
CA PHE A 488 -10.30 11.72 3.02
C PHE A 488 -9.99 12.31 4.39
N MET A 489 -9.03 13.22 4.51
CA MET A 489 -8.64 13.82 5.80
C MET A 489 -9.71 14.71 6.41
N LEU A 490 -10.60 15.29 5.61
CA LEU A 490 -11.74 16.09 6.10
C LEU A 490 -12.86 15.22 6.70
N PHE A 491 -13.06 14.01 6.19
CA PHE A 491 -14.23 13.18 6.51
C PHE A 491 -13.91 11.89 7.27
N VAL A 492 -12.68 11.40 7.20
CA VAL A 492 -12.28 10.08 7.69
C VAL A 492 -11.12 10.20 8.67
N THR A 493 -11.15 9.35 9.69
CA THR A 493 -10.00 9.07 10.53
C THR A 493 -9.60 7.62 10.31
N PHE A 494 -8.40 7.38 9.80
CA PHE A 494 -7.89 6.03 9.64
C PHE A 494 -7.27 5.55 10.95
N ILE A 495 -7.70 4.38 11.40
CA ILE A 495 -7.20 3.71 12.60
C ILE A 495 -6.77 2.29 12.24
N ASP A 496 -5.83 1.74 13.00
CA ASP A 496 -5.41 0.36 12.86
C ASP A 496 -6.48 -0.55 13.49
N GLY A 497 -6.95 -1.55 12.75
CA GLY A 497 -7.95 -2.50 13.25
C GLY A 497 -7.31 -3.65 14.05
N PRO A 498 -8.09 -4.39 14.87
CA PRO A 498 -7.63 -5.64 15.46
C PRO A 498 -7.29 -6.62 14.33
N GLY A 499 -6.01 -6.99 14.19
CA GLY A 499 -5.53 -7.79 13.07
C GLY A 499 -6.17 -9.18 13.05
N ASN A 500 -6.95 -9.49 12.02
CA ASN A 500 -7.34 -10.86 11.74
C ASN A 500 -6.14 -11.62 11.15
N ASN A 501 -5.54 -12.49 11.97
CA ASN A 501 -4.52 -13.45 11.57
C ASN A 501 -5.11 -14.52 10.62
N GLU A 502 -5.36 -14.18 9.35
CA GLU A 502 -5.43 -15.20 8.30
C GLU A 502 -4.03 -15.46 7.74
N THR A 503 -3.35 -16.44 8.36
CA THR A 503 -2.26 -17.25 7.82
C THR A 503 -1.17 -16.53 7.02
N LEU A 504 -0.14 -16.09 7.73
CA LEU A 504 1.24 -16.21 7.28
C LEU A 504 1.99 -17.10 8.28
N THR A 505 2.14 -18.36 7.89
CA THR A 505 2.95 -19.33 8.62
C THR A 505 4.43 -18.93 8.59
N THR A 506 5.03 -19.04 9.78
CA THR A 506 6.45 -19.25 10.13
C THR A 506 7.45 -18.11 9.95
N SER A 507 7.74 -17.47 11.11
CA SER A 507 9.05 -17.43 11.81
C SER A 507 10.20 -16.70 11.10
N THR A 508 10.98 -15.76 11.66
CA THR A 508 11.17 -15.26 13.03
C THR A 508 11.99 -13.97 12.85
N ALA A 509 11.62 -12.87 13.51
CA ALA A 509 12.55 -11.80 13.93
C ALA A 509 11.79 -10.77 14.78
N THR A 510 11.88 -10.99 16.09
CA THR A 510 11.92 -9.99 17.17
C THR A 510 11.50 -8.56 16.79
N LEU A 511 10.26 -8.21 17.11
CA LEU A 511 9.81 -6.82 17.18
C LEU A 511 9.96 -6.33 18.61
N GLN A 512 10.80 -5.31 18.77
CA GLN A 512 10.83 -4.49 19.97
C GLN A 512 9.46 -3.87 20.19
N THR A 513 8.96 -4.08 21.40
CA THR A 513 7.64 -3.74 21.85
C THR A 513 7.51 -2.24 22.05
N THR A 514 6.37 -1.73 21.60
CA THR A 514 5.91 -0.35 21.76
C THR A 514 5.81 -0.02 23.23
N SER A 515 6.72 0.80 23.75
CA SER A 515 6.62 1.32 25.12
C SER A 515 5.31 2.08 25.29
N VAL A 516 4.52 1.67 26.29
CA VAL A 516 3.41 2.42 26.89
C VAL A 516 3.74 3.91 26.96
N ARG A 517 2.79 4.79 26.62
CA ARG A 517 2.94 6.23 26.88
C ARG A 517 3.16 6.43 28.37
N ASN A 518 4.34 6.91 28.76
CA ASN A 518 4.74 7.17 30.14
C ASN A 518 3.83 8.23 30.80
N THR A 519 2.68 7.81 31.32
CA THR A 519 1.94 8.56 32.35
C THR A 519 2.25 7.94 33.71
N PRO A 520 2.15 8.68 34.83
CA PRO A 520 2.41 8.13 36.16
C PRO A 520 1.47 6.97 36.56
N VAL A 521 0.47 6.63 35.76
CA VAL A 521 -0.54 5.60 36.09
C VAL A 521 -0.50 4.43 35.10
N SER A 522 0.04 4.63 33.89
CA SER A 522 0.09 3.57 32.88
C SER A 522 1.09 2.47 33.26
N CYS A 523 0.73 1.20 33.02
CA CYS A 523 1.61 0.06 33.27
C CYS A 523 1.18 -1.16 32.45
N ASP A 524 2.13 -1.73 31.69
CA ASP A 524 2.00 -3.02 30.96
C ASP A 524 2.54 -4.20 31.78
N PHE A 525 3.08 -3.95 32.97
CA PHE A 525 3.68 -4.94 33.87
C PHE A 525 4.82 -5.79 33.28
N GLU A 526 5.37 -5.47 32.10
CA GLU A 526 6.32 -6.35 31.40
C GLU A 526 7.73 -6.38 31.99
N ASN A 527 8.14 -5.33 32.69
CA ASN A 527 9.43 -5.26 33.36
C ASN A 527 9.32 -5.23 34.89
N ASP A 528 8.36 -4.48 35.43
CA ASP A 528 8.14 -4.27 36.87
C ASP A 528 6.68 -3.86 37.16
N THR A 529 6.36 -3.34 38.34
CA THR A 529 5.02 -2.82 38.68
C THR A 529 4.86 -1.32 38.36
N CYS A 530 5.76 -0.75 37.56
CA CYS A 530 5.82 0.66 37.20
C CYS A 530 5.79 1.57 38.45
N THR A 531 4.76 2.41 38.59
CA THR A 531 4.54 3.30 39.75
C THR A 531 3.55 2.73 40.77
N TRP A 532 2.99 1.54 40.50
CA TRP A 532 1.97 0.94 41.33
C TRP A 532 2.60 0.28 42.55
N THR A 533 2.00 0.54 43.72
CA THR A 533 2.50 0.07 45.02
C THR A 533 1.40 -0.62 45.81
N HIS A 534 1.78 -1.58 46.66
CA HIS A 534 0.83 -2.26 47.53
C HIS A 534 0.34 -1.34 48.66
N ASP A 535 -0.96 -1.41 48.94
CA ASP A 535 -1.52 -0.81 50.15
C ASP A 535 -1.17 -1.68 51.36
N LEU A 536 -0.21 -1.23 52.16
CA LEU A 536 0.24 -1.95 53.37
C LEU A 536 -0.82 -1.98 54.49
N THR A 537 -1.97 -1.33 54.32
CA THR A 537 -3.06 -1.33 55.31
C THR A 537 -4.01 -2.52 55.16
N VAL A 538 -3.90 -3.28 54.06
CA VAL A 538 -4.69 -4.49 53.82
C VAL A 538 -3.81 -5.75 53.77
N PHE A 539 -4.37 -6.90 54.10
CA PHE A 539 -3.62 -8.16 54.21
C PHE A 539 -3.43 -8.90 52.88
N GLY A 540 -4.17 -8.53 51.84
CA GLY A 540 -4.09 -9.16 50.52
C GLY A 540 -3.08 -8.44 49.63
N GLU A 541 -2.37 -9.22 48.81
CA GLU A 541 -1.39 -8.70 47.86
C GLU A 541 -1.80 -9.06 46.42
N TRP A 542 -1.38 -8.20 45.50
CA TRP A 542 -1.40 -8.48 44.07
C TRP A 542 -0.02 -9.06 43.68
N PHE A 543 0.02 -10.04 42.79
CA PHE A 543 1.25 -10.70 42.40
C PHE A 543 1.48 -10.53 40.92
N ARG A 544 2.66 -10.04 40.55
CA ARG A 544 3.10 -10.03 39.16
C ARG A 544 3.38 -11.47 38.72
N ARG A 545 2.69 -11.95 37.68
CA ARG A 545 2.74 -13.31 37.17
C ARG A 545 3.10 -13.30 35.70
N GLN A 546 3.89 -14.29 35.32
CA GLN A 546 4.13 -14.60 33.92
C GLN A 546 3.03 -15.54 33.43
N GLY A 547 2.65 -15.45 32.15
CA GLY A 547 1.69 -16.37 31.58
C GLY A 547 2.10 -17.85 31.70
N GLN A 548 1.13 -18.76 31.64
CA GLN A 548 1.34 -20.20 31.80
C GLN A 548 0.54 -21.02 30.78
N VAL A 549 1.23 -21.90 30.06
CA VAL A 549 0.61 -22.97 29.24
C VAL A 549 0.76 -24.30 29.98
N ASN A 550 -0.30 -24.74 30.66
CA ASN A 550 -0.35 -26.10 31.22
C ASN A 550 -0.94 -27.08 30.19
N ASN A 551 -0.18 -28.15 29.87
CA ASN A 551 -0.60 -29.23 28.95
C ASN A 551 -1.88 -30.01 29.36
N LEU A 552 -2.48 -29.67 30.50
CA LEU A 552 -3.68 -30.30 31.06
C LEU A 552 -4.89 -29.35 31.16
N GLN A 553 -4.72 -28.05 30.88
CA GLN A 553 -5.81 -27.07 30.89
C GLN A 553 -6.20 -26.69 29.45
N THR A 554 -7.49 -26.74 29.15
CA THR A 554 -8.04 -26.42 27.82
C THR A 554 -7.98 -24.93 27.47
N ASN A 555 -7.64 -24.06 28.42
CA ASN A 555 -7.43 -22.63 28.22
C ASN A 555 -6.08 -22.19 28.84
N PRO A 556 -5.10 -21.75 28.04
CA PRO A 556 -3.84 -21.23 28.56
C PRO A 556 -4.04 -19.88 29.28
N ILE A 557 -3.23 -19.64 30.30
CA ILE A 557 -3.25 -18.39 31.07
C ILE A 557 -2.22 -17.45 30.43
N LEU A 558 -2.56 -16.88 29.27
CA LEU A 558 -1.68 -15.97 28.56
C LEU A 558 -1.84 -14.54 29.08
N ASP A 559 -0.73 -13.82 29.06
CA ASP A 559 -0.64 -12.38 29.24
C ASP A 559 -1.43 -11.60 28.18
N HIS A 560 -1.88 -10.36 28.46
CA HIS A 560 -2.63 -9.58 27.46
C HIS A 560 -1.70 -8.82 26.50
N THR A 561 -0.65 -8.18 27.01
CA THR A 561 0.31 -7.36 26.24
C THR A 561 0.90 -8.11 25.05
N PHE A 562 1.37 -9.34 25.27
CA PHE A 562 2.00 -10.16 24.22
C PHE A 562 1.12 -11.31 23.73
N GLN A 563 0.03 -11.64 24.43
CA GLN A 563 -0.76 -12.85 24.17
C GLN A 563 0.11 -14.12 24.17
N THR A 564 1.10 -14.16 25.05
CA THR A 564 2.03 -15.29 25.21
C THR A 564 2.12 -15.71 26.67
N ASP A 565 2.74 -16.85 26.92
CA ASP A 565 3.17 -17.26 28.26
C ASP A 565 4.50 -16.62 28.68
N ASP A 566 5.12 -15.82 27.80
CA ASP A 566 6.32 -15.05 28.13
C ASP A 566 5.99 -13.67 28.72
N GLY A 567 4.80 -13.12 28.47
CA GLY A 567 4.35 -11.82 28.98
C GLY A 567 3.92 -11.83 30.44
N TRP A 568 3.72 -10.64 31.03
CA TRP A 568 3.50 -10.47 32.45
C TRP A 568 2.31 -9.58 32.79
N TYR A 569 1.44 -10.08 33.66
CA TYR A 569 0.30 -9.36 34.21
C TYR A 569 0.34 -9.37 35.75
N ILE A 570 -0.63 -8.74 36.42
CA ILE A 570 -0.76 -8.80 37.87
C ILE A 570 -2.06 -9.50 38.28
N ASP A 571 -2.03 -10.38 39.29
CA ASP A 571 -3.21 -11.12 39.74
C ASP A 571 -3.36 -11.26 41.24
N THR A 572 -4.51 -11.80 41.66
CA THR A 572 -4.82 -12.08 43.08
C THR A 572 -4.90 -13.58 43.36
N SER A 573 -4.13 -14.42 42.65
CA SER A 573 -4.18 -15.88 42.74
C SER A 573 -3.95 -16.44 44.15
N ASN A 574 -3.18 -15.75 44.98
CA ASN A 574 -2.87 -16.14 46.36
C ASN A 574 -3.79 -15.51 47.42
N LEU A 575 -4.81 -14.76 47.01
CA LEU A 575 -5.71 -14.07 47.93
C LEU A 575 -6.60 -15.07 48.67
N LYS A 576 -6.56 -15.08 50.01
CA LYS A 576 -7.35 -16.01 50.83
C LYS A 576 -8.78 -15.49 51.01
N SER A 577 -9.70 -16.38 51.39
CA SER A 577 -11.10 -16.00 51.68
C SER A 577 -11.19 -14.84 52.66
N ASN A 578 -12.09 -13.90 52.37
CA ASN A 578 -12.35 -12.71 53.18
C ASN A 578 -11.14 -11.76 53.31
N GLN A 579 -10.23 -11.79 52.32
CA GLN A 579 -9.16 -10.81 52.19
C GLN A 579 -9.45 -9.81 51.08
N THR A 580 -8.85 -8.62 51.25
CA THR A 580 -8.86 -7.53 50.28
C THR A 580 -7.41 -7.26 49.87
N ALA A 581 -7.16 -7.14 48.57
CA ALA A 581 -5.89 -6.72 48.01
C ALA A 581 -6.04 -5.37 47.31
N ARG A 582 -5.11 -4.45 47.53
CA ARG A 582 -5.14 -3.10 46.94
C ARG A 582 -3.82 -2.72 46.31
N LEU A 583 -3.91 -2.12 45.13
CA LEU A 583 -2.78 -1.55 44.38
C LEU A 583 -3.04 -0.05 44.18
N ILE A 584 -2.08 0.80 44.55
CA ILE A 584 -2.21 2.26 44.56
C ILE A 584 -1.30 2.86 43.49
N SER A 585 -1.86 3.69 42.62
CA SER A 585 -1.10 4.41 41.59
C SER A 585 -0.31 5.60 42.16
N ALA A 586 0.67 6.09 41.40
CA ALA A 586 1.18 7.44 41.63
C ALA A 586 0.08 8.50 41.40
N MET A 587 0.31 9.71 41.92
CA MET A 587 -0.58 10.84 41.74
C MET A 587 -0.68 11.26 40.28
N THR A 588 -1.90 11.56 39.82
CA THR A 588 -2.16 12.13 38.51
C THR A 588 -3.17 13.28 38.59
N THR A 589 -3.08 14.20 37.64
CA THR A 589 -3.93 15.39 37.58
C THR A 589 -5.05 15.20 36.56
N ILE A 590 -6.30 15.38 36.97
CA ILE A 590 -7.45 15.45 36.07
C ILE A 590 -7.67 16.91 35.69
N THR A 591 -7.51 17.22 34.41
CA THR A 591 -7.69 18.56 33.83
C THR A 591 -9.14 18.76 33.35
N ASN A 592 -9.44 19.95 32.83
CA ASN A 592 -10.78 20.29 32.32
C ASN A 592 -11.24 19.42 31.14
N ARG A 593 -10.30 18.71 30.49
CA ARG A 593 -10.57 17.72 29.45
C ARG A 593 -11.05 16.37 30.00
N GLY A 594 -10.97 16.16 31.32
CA GLY A 594 -11.25 14.88 31.95
C GLY A 594 -10.19 13.82 31.65
N LEU A 595 -10.27 12.69 32.34
CA LEU A 595 -9.35 11.56 32.25
C LEU A 595 -10.13 10.27 31.98
N CYS A 596 -9.75 9.53 30.96
CA CYS A 596 -10.21 8.17 30.70
C CYS A 596 -9.17 7.18 31.23
N PHE A 597 -9.53 6.43 32.27
CA PHE A 597 -8.73 5.34 32.84
C PHE A 597 -9.17 4.02 32.21
N ARG A 598 -8.23 3.27 31.63
CA ARG A 598 -8.49 1.96 31.03
C ARG A 598 -7.54 0.92 31.55
N PHE A 599 -8.03 -0.31 31.60
CA PHE A 599 -7.25 -1.46 32.00
C PHE A 599 -7.91 -2.72 31.44
N TRP A 600 -7.09 -3.73 31.17
CA TRP A 600 -7.57 -5.05 30.85
C TRP A 600 -7.71 -5.84 32.15
N TYR A 601 -8.77 -6.63 32.26
CA TYR A 601 -8.96 -7.55 33.37
C TYR A 601 -9.43 -8.90 32.86
N ARG A 602 -9.13 -9.94 33.63
CA ARG A 602 -9.54 -11.31 33.37
C ARG A 602 -9.96 -11.95 34.68
N SER A 603 -11.13 -12.58 34.70
CA SER A 603 -11.62 -13.27 35.89
C SER A 603 -11.56 -14.78 35.69
N ILE A 604 -10.86 -15.46 36.59
CA ILE A 604 -10.61 -16.91 36.52
C ILE A 604 -11.23 -17.57 37.74
N GLY A 605 -11.99 -18.64 37.54
CA GLY A 605 -12.57 -19.43 38.64
C GLY A 605 -14.06 -19.76 38.52
N SER A 606 -14.66 -20.11 39.66
CA SER A 606 -16.04 -20.61 39.79
C SER A 606 -16.90 -19.86 40.82
N LYS A 607 -16.33 -18.93 41.61
CA LYS A 607 -17.07 -18.12 42.61
C LYS A 607 -16.74 -16.63 42.54
N PRO A 608 -17.72 -15.75 42.79
CA PRO A 608 -17.59 -14.33 42.46
C PRO A 608 -16.55 -13.64 43.34
N GLY A 609 -15.58 -13.01 42.69
CA GLY A 609 -14.76 -11.94 43.25
C GLY A 609 -15.26 -10.57 42.76
N GLN A 610 -14.96 -9.52 43.51
CA GLN A 610 -15.32 -8.15 43.14
C GLN A 610 -14.05 -7.33 42.87
N LEU A 611 -14.01 -6.68 41.70
CA LEU A 611 -12.97 -5.70 41.34
C LEU A 611 -13.55 -4.30 41.42
N ASN A 612 -12.92 -3.45 42.22
CA ASN A 612 -13.27 -2.06 42.41
C ASN A 612 -12.13 -1.15 41.92
N LEU A 613 -12.49 -0.06 41.26
CA LEU A 613 -11.61 1.08 41.05
C LEU A 613 -12.07 2.20 41.97
N LEU A 614 -11.18 2.63 42.86
CA LEU A 614 -11.40 3.74 43.76
C LEU A 614 -10.56 4.94 43.35
N GLN A 615 -11.06 6.14 43.65
CA GLN A 615 -10.36 7.40 43.44
C GLN A 615 -10.19 8.10 44.79
N LYS A 616 -8.95 8.47 45.12
CA LYS A 616 -8.61 9.18 46.37
C LYS A 616 -8.07 10.57 46.05
N SER A 617 -8.67 11.60 46.63
CA SER A 617 -8.23 12.99 46.49
C SER A 617 -6.97 13.26 47.30
N SER A 618 -6.13 14.18 46.81
CA SER A 618 -5.00 14.72 47.57
C SER A 618 -5.41 15.66 48.70
N PHE A 619 -6.58 16.30 48.60
CA PHE A 619 -7.06 17.30 49.57
C PHE A 619 -8.04 16.74 50.60
N GLU A 620 -8.79 15.70 50.24
CA GLU A 620 -9.76 15.05 51.12
C GLU A 620 -9.30 13.61 51.39
N GLN A 621 -9.36 13.16 52.65
CA GLN A 621 -9.04 11.75 52.98
C GLN A 621 -10.11 10.76 52.47
N ASN A 622 -11.20 11.25 51.88
CA ASN A 622 -12.27 10.43 51.36
C ASN A 622 -11.85 9.68 50.09
N THR A 623 -12.15 8.39 50.06
CA THR A 623 -11.95 7.51 48.92
C THR A 623 -13.31 7.23 48.28
N THR A 624 -13.45 7.49 46.99
CA THR A 624 -14.71 7.31 46.25
C THR A 624 -14.64 6.07 45.36
N LEU A 625 -15.64 5.20 45.40
CA LEU A 625 -15.79 4.10 44.45
C LEU A 625 -16.26 4.65 43.09
N ILE A 626 -15.48 4.40 42.03
CA ILE A 626 -15.74 4.98 40.69
C ILE A 626 -16.09 3.94 39.63
N TYR A 627 -15.72 2.69 39.86
CA TYR A 627 -16.12 1.56 39.04
C TYR A 627 -16.12 0.29 39.90
N SER A 628 -17.08 -0.60 39.65
CA SER A 628 -17.19 -1.87 40.34
C SER A 628 -17.69 -2.93 39.39
N LEU A 629 -17.03 -4.08 39.42
CA LEU A 629 -17.36 -5.23 38.61
C LEU A 629 -17.41 -6.47 39.52
N ARG A 630 -18.47 -7.26 39.35
CA ARG A 630 -18.51 -8.63 39.86
C ARG A 630 -18.09 -9.60 38.76
N SER A 631 -17.13 -10.47 39.06
CA SER A 631 -16.61 -11.49 38.13
C SER A 631 -17.74 -12.32 37.49
N ASN A 632 -17.65 -12.51 36.17
CA ASN A 632 -18.59 -13.27 35.34
C ASN A 632 -17.99 -14.56 34.74
N PHE A 633 -16.73 -14.90 35.05
CA PHE A 633 -16.02 -16.15 34.70
C PHE A 633 -15.96 -16.51 33.21
N ASP A 634 -15.79 -15.53 32.33
CA ASP A 634 -15.61 -15.81 30.90
C ASP A 634 -14.19 -16.27 30.54
N ASN A 635 -13.24 -16.25 31.49
CA ASN A 635 -11.83 -16.62 31.31
C ASN A 635 -11.12 -15.87 30.17
N ASP A 636 -11.70 -14.78 29.67
CA ASP A 636 -11.16 -13.96 28.59
C ASP A 636 -10.70 -12.60 29.14
N TRP A 637 -9.72 -11.98 28.47
CA TRP A 637 -9.34 -10.60 28.76
C TRP A 637 -10.43 -9.63 28.26
N ARG A 638 -10.84 -8.71 29.13
CA ARG A 638 -11.85 -7.69 28.87
C ARG A 638 -11.30 -6.32 29.21
N GLU A 639 -11.58 -5.34 28.37
CA GLU A 639 -11.23 -3.95 28.67
C GLU A 639 -12.32 -3.30 29.54
N ALA A 640 -11.91 -2.62 30.60
CA ALA A 640 -12.75 -1.70 31.35
C ALA A 640 -12.27 -0.27 31.11
N SER A 641 -13.21 0.65 30.89
CA SER A 641 -12.92 2.08 30.69
C SER A 641 -13.78 2.95 31.59
N VAL A 642 -13.16 3.90 32.30
CA VAL A 642 -13.82 4.79 33.27
C VAL A 642 -13.42 6.24 32.99
N TYR A 643 -14.38 7.08 32.63
CA TYR A 643 -14.15 8.51 32.40
C TYR A 643 -14.49 9.35 33.62
N ARG A 644 -13.63 10.32 33.95
CA ARG A 644 -13.77 11.23 35.10
C ARG A 644 -13.48 12.67 34.71
N GLN A 645 -14.35 13.60 35.11
CA GLN A 645 -14.20 15.04 34.87
C GLN A 645 -14.09 15.88 36.14
N THR A 646 -13.82 15.24 37.28
CA THR A 646 -13.61 15.92 38.56
C THR A 646 -12.19 16.48 38.62
N LEU A 647 -12.05 17.81 38.56
CA LEU A 647 -10.76 18.51 38.54
C LEU A 647 -9.97 18.32 39.84
N GLY A 648 -8.68 18.02 39.73
CA GLY A 648 -7.78 17.91 40.89
C GLY A 648 -6.71 16.85 40.74
N ASN A 649 -5.93 16.62 41.80
CA ASN A 649 -4.90 15.59 41.86
C ASN A 649 -5.42 14.38 42.64
N TYR A 650 -5.33 13.21 42.02
CA TYR A 650 -5.91 11.97 42.52
C TYR A 650 -4.94 10.79 42.40
N GLN A 651 -5.15 9.80 43.27
CA GLN A 651 -4.63 8.44 43.08
C GLN A 651 -5.78 7.51 42.69
N PHE A 652 -5.47 6.52 41.87
CA PHE A 652 -6.35 5.40 41.58
C PHE A 652 -5.94 4.20 42.41
N ILE A 653 -6.94 3.48 42.93
CA ILE A 653 -6.73 2.28 43.73
C ILE A 653 -7.50 1.13 43.09
N LEU A 654 -6.80 0.09 42.68
CA LEU A 654 -7.38 -1.17 42.22
C LEU A 654 -7.56 -2.07 43.43
N GLU A 655 -8.80 -2.42 43.74
CA GLU A 655 -9.18 -3.21 44.92
C GLU A 655 -9.87 -4.50 44.49
N SER A 656 -9.34 -5.64 44.93
CA SER A 656 -9.97 -6.95 44.76
C SER A 656 -10.45 -7.48 46.11
N ILE A 657 -11.70 -7.94 46.15
CA ILE A 657 -12.35 -8.48 47.34
C ILE A 657 -12.81 -9.91 47.05
N THR A 658 -12.53 -10.82 47.97
CA THR A 658 -12.94 -12.23 47.90
C THR A 658 -14.08 -12.53 48.88
N ASP A 659 -15.11 -13.23 48.41
CA ASP A 659 -16.23 -13.68 49.25
C ASP A 659 -15.86 -14.86 50.17
N SER A 660 -16.68 -15.08 51.20
CA SER A 660 -16.37 -15.87 52.41
C SER A 660 -16.21 -17.39 52.25
N VAL A 661 -16.27 -17.95 51.03
CA VAL A 661 -16.16 -19.40 50.81
C VAL A 661 -15.35 -19.71 49.55
N LEU A 662 -14.01 -19.70 49.61
CA LEU A 662 -13.19 -20.22 48.51
C LEU A 662 -12.84 -21.69 48.76
N THR A 663 -13.19 -22.53 47.79
CA THR A 663 -12.69 -23.89 47.60
C THR A 663 -12.28 -23.90 46.13
N ASP A 664 -10.98 -23.84 45.89
CA ASP A 664 -10.27 -23.76 44.59
C ASP A 664 -10.13 -22.38 43.91
N SER A 665 -9.08 -22.29 43.09
CA SER A 665 -8.31 -21.13 42.60
C SER A 665 -9.11 -20.09 41.80
N ASN A 666 -9.81 -19.19 42.51
CA ASN A 666 -10.51 -18.05 41.92
C ASN A 666 -9.70 -16.77 42.10
N TYR A 667 -9.43 -16.05 41.01
CA TYR A 667 -8.69 -14.78 41.08
C TYR A 667 -8.98 -13.86 39.91
N ILE A 668 -8.62 -12.60 40.08
CA ILE A 668 -8.72 -11.56 39.05
C ILE A 668 -7.30 -11.19 38.65
N ALA A 669 -7.07 -11.15 37.34
CA ALA A 669 -5.87 -10.64 36.71
C ALA A 669 -6.16 -9.28 36.07
N ILE A 670 -5.17 -8.39 36.07
CA ILE A 670 -5.19 -7.07 35.46
C ILE A 670 -3.93 -6.89 34.63
N ASP A 671 -4.06 -6.24 33.48
CA ASP A 671 -2.96 -5.92 32.59
C ASP A 671 -3.22 -4.61 31.82
N ASP A 672 -2.19 -4.08 31.17
CA ASP A 672 -2.28 -2.96 30.22
C ASP A 672 -3.08 -1.75 30.72
N ILE A 673 -2.67 -1.20 31.87
CA ILE A 673 -3.27 0.02 32.42
C ILE A 673 -2.84 1.22 31.58
N THR A 674 -3.80 2.01 31.12
CA THR A 674 -3.56 3.23 30.34
C THR A 674 -4.46 4.38 30.79
N THR A 675 -3.94 5.61 30.69
CA THR A 675 -4.74 6.82 30.92
C THR A 675 -4.60 7.81 29.77
N ASN A 676 -5.70 8.42 29.34
CA ASN A 676 -5.74 9.44 28.27
C ASN A 676 -6.58 10.64 28.72
N GLU A 677 -6.16 11.87 28.36
CA GLU A 677 -7.00 13.06 28.53
C GLU A 677 -8.16 13.06 27.52
N GLY A 678 -9.35 13.49 27.94
CA GLY A 678 -10.53 13.55 27.06
C GLY A 678 -11.55 12.44 27.33
N MET A 679 -12.81 12.73 26.99
CA MET A 679 -13.81 11.68 26.76
C MET A 679 -13.58 11.15 25.35
N LEU A 680 -13.48 9.82 25.24
CA LEU A 680 -13.17 9.04 24.02
C LEU A 680 -13.72 9.64 22.72
#